data_AF-A0AAE4ZZD9-F1
#
_entry.id   AF-A0AAE4ZZD9-F1
#
_cell.length_a   1.000
_cell.length_b   1.000
_cell.length_c   1.000
_cell.angle_alpha   90.00
_cell.angle_beta   90.00
_cell.angle_gamma   90.00
#
_symmetry.space_group_name_H-M   'P 1'
#
loop_
_entity.id
_entity.type
_entity.pdbx_description
1 polymer ?
#
loop_
_entity_poly.entity_id
_entity_poly.type
_entity_poly.pdbx_seq_one_letter_code
_entity_poly.pdbx_strand_id
1 'polypeptide(L)'
;MVASGKTYAKTLFRQIRGNIGRFAAIMGIVALGVGFFAGMLATTSDMHASVDAYYDRERTADAFVKATMGITQEDIEAVAAMDGVDTVMPAYVMDALMYTRNEKLLAVRIYGVPLERLGDAGDGGFINRLELLEGRMPVSDDECLANELGALPAGIKLGTVLTVSPENRSLEDRGDIYRVTEYTVVGIVNSPFYFSWEPEPCTVGNGRLDAVIYVNESAYALDVYTDLYLTVKDAGELTAFTGEYEAKIEEIVERLESLGETRSAIRYEDIIADARDEMEKAKAEFRDAEAEAQAELADAWAEIEKGRAELEDARRQIDEGKVELADAKIKLAEETAKATEEIERGKRELADALNELEDGERRLAEAERELEDGWREYESGHEAYRNGLRQIEEAQAAFDQGEREYLAGLEQWKAAGEAIEREELNLVRAESQLSQAEAEYNAGLTALEGQKAQFDILMFQVLSALDAAGMPFGSAEELLAALEADPAGPIYTSVGAILSGAGMPVTPDDLLATQQAIAYAEAELSAAAAEIAAGRAACSEGRRQLDQAKAEHSAAKVQLDVAGAEIEKSRQQLNDGWAQLASARAMLDDARAQLASGRSEIAKARRELDNGWREYSEGVAKLADAEAELAAEVAKAEEEIRTAEADLAKAEADYADGLRQLEEGEAEYWKAKADVEKELADAWQEILDAEAALGDIEHPKWYVFDRTSNVSYASFSMHAEKVAAIAKVFPWFFFFVAALVALTTMARMVEEERTQLGTLKALGYPTWAIMSRYVVYCGLASVLGCVAGAFLGFKLLPNVIWRVYRTVYRLPPLIAEFRWNLAILSSALALLCTMGATVSACGSALKERPAALMRPRPPKVGKRVFLERISVIWSRLKFSHKATARNLIRYKRNFVMTVLGVAGCTALLVTGFGLRDSIGDLAKTQFDEITKYDLYIGVK
;
A
#
# COMPACT_ATOMS: atom_id res chain seq x y z
N MET A 1 -130.98 14.10 -60.70
CA MET A 1 -131.74 12.89 -61.05
C MET A 1 -130.89 11.66 -60.77
N VAL A 2 -131.21 10.98 -59.68
CA VAL A 2 -130.73 9.64 -59.34
C VAL A 2 -131.61 8.66 -60.10
N ALA A 3 -131.23 8.32 -61.32
CA ALA A 3 -131.75 7.15 -62.00
C ALA A 3 -130.67 6.05 -61.95
N SER A 4 -130.87 5.15 -60.98
CA SER A 4 -130.41 3.76 -60.96
C SER A 4 -128.96 3.44 -60.60
N GLY A 5 -128.72 3.21 -59.30
CA GLY A 5 -127.50 2.54 -58.81
C GLY A 5 -127.29 1.14 -59.41
N LYS A 6 -128.37 0.41 -59.74
CA LYS A 6 -128.29 -0.88 -60.45
C LYS A 6 -127.83 -0.73 -61.90
N THR A 7 -128.26 0.32 -62.60
CA THR A 7 -127.85 0.59 -63.99
C THR A 7 -126.42 1.15 -64.04
N TYR A 8 -126.04 1.98 -63.07
CA TYR A 8 -124.67 2.45 -62.91
C TYR A 8 -123.71 1.29 -62.65
N ALA A 9 -124.03 0.41 -61.68
CA ALA A 9 -123.22 -0.78 -61.37
C ALA A 9 -123.14 -1.76 -62.56
N LYS A 10 -124.25 -2.04 -63.25
CA LYS A 10 -124.24 -2.87 -64.46
C LYS A 10 -123.40 -2.26 -65.59
N THR A 11 -123.43 -0.93 -65.74
CA THR A 11 -122.64 -0.22 -66.76
C THR A 11 -121.16 -0.21 -66.41
N LEU A 12 -120.82 -0.02 -65.13
CA LEU A 12 -119.46 -0.13 -64.61
C LEU A 12 -118.89 -1.54 -64.81
N PHE A 13 -119.64 -2.58 -64.44
CA PHE A 13 -119.22 -3.97 -64.63
C PHE A 13 -119.05 -4.33 -66.11
N ARG A 14 -119.97 -3.87 -66.97
CA ARG A 14 -119.84 -4.02 -68.42
C ARG A 14 -118.59 -3.31 -68.96
N GLN A 15 -118.24 -2.15 -68.40
CA GLN A 15 -117.03 -1.40 -68.77
C GLN A 15 -115.75 -2.09 -68.31
N ILE A 16 -115.75 -2.68 -67.10
CA ILE A 16 -114.66 -3.54 -66.61
C ILE A 16 -114.47 -4.74 -67.53
N ARG A 17 -115.54 -5.45 -67.88
CA ARG A 17 -115.48 -6.61 -68.79
C ARG A 17 -115.05 -6.23 -70.20
N GLY A 18 -115.50 -5.08 -70.71
CA GLY A 18 -115.12 -4.58 -72.04
C GLY A 18 -113.67 -4.10 -72.14
N ASN A 19 -113.06 -3.70 -71.03
CA ASN A 19 -111.68 -3.19 -70.96
C ASN A 19 -110.81 -3.96 -69.96
N ILE A 20 -111.02 -5.28 -69.83
CA ILE A 20 -110.41 -6.07 -68.75
C ILE A 20 -108.88 -6.02 -68.74
N GLY A 21 -108.24 -5.94 -69.92
CA GLY A 21 -106.77 -5.80 -70.01
C GLY A 21 -106.25 -4.53 -69.35
N ARG A 22 -106.98 -3.41 -69.44
CA ARG A 22 -106.63 -2.15 -68.77
C ARG A 22 -106.90 -2.21 -67.28
N PHE A 23 -108.01 -2.82 -66.88
CA PHE A 23 -108.36 -3.04 -65.48
C PHE A 23 -107.28 -3.87 -64.77
N ALA A 24 -106.92 -5.02 -65.36
CA ALA A 24 -105.90 -5.92 -64.85
C ALA A 24 -104.51 -5.27 -64.85
N ALA A 25 -104.18 -4.45 -65.85
CA ALA A 25 -102.91 -3.72 -65.88
C ALA A 25 -102.80 -2.69 -64.74
N ILE A 26 -103.85 -1.90 -64.48
CA ILE A 26 -103.89 -0.95 -63.36
C ILE A 26 -103.83 -1.69 -62.01
N MET A 27 -104.62 -2.76 -61.86
CA MET A 27 -104.61 -3.60 -60.66
C MET A 27 -103.23 -4.21 -60.41
N GLY A 28 -102.59 -4.77 -61.44
CA GLY A 28 -101.28 -5.43 -61.34
C GLY A 28 -100.15 -4.47 -60.98
N ILE A 29 -100.10 -3.28 -61.59
CA ILE A 29 -99.04 -2.30 -61.27
C ILE A 29 -99.22 -1.71 -59.86
N VAL A 30 -100.48 -1.53 -59.41
CA VAL A 30 -100.77 -1.10 -58.04
C VAL A 30 -100.41 -2.20 -57.04
N ALA A 31 -100.74 -3.46 -57.33
CA ALA A 31 -100.36 -4.59 -56.50
C ALA A 31 -98.85 -4.71 -56.36
N LEU A 32 -98.11 -4.53 -57.45
CA LEU A 32 -96.66 -4.57 -57.43
C LEU A 32 -96.07 -3.39 -56.63
N GLY A 33 -96.59 -2.17 -56.80
CA GLY A 33 -96.11 -1.01 -56.04
C GLY A 33 -96.41 -1.07 -54.54
N VAL A 34 -97.63 -1.45 -54.16
CA VAL A 34 -98.04 -1.62 -52.76
C VAL A 34 -97.30 -2.78 -52.12
N GLY A 35 -97.22 -3.93 -52.81
CA GLY A 35 -96.54 -5.10 -52.29
C GLY A 35 -95.05 -4.89 -52.12
N PHE A 36 -94.40 -4.20 -53.06
CA PHE A 36 -92.99 -3.87 -52.93
C PHE A 36 -92.74 -2.86 -51.80
N PHE A 37 -93.55 -1.80 -51.66
CA PHE A 37 -93.44 -0.85 -50.55
C PHE A 37 -93.60 -1.54 -49.20
N ALA A 38 -94.73 -2.23 -49.02
CA ALA A 38 -95.11 -2.82 -47.74
C ALA A 38 -94.17 -3.97 -47.37
N GLY A 39 -93.83 -4.85 -48.33
CA GLY A 39 -92.95 -5.99 -48.09
C GLY A 39 -91.50 -5.59 -47.81
N MET A 40 -90.92 -4.65 -48.57
CA MET A 40 -89.53 -4.23 -48.34
C MET A 40 -89.37 -3.50 -47.00
N LEU A 41 -90.28 -2.59 -46.65
CA LEU A 41 -90.19 -1.85 -45.39
C LEU A 41 -90.48 -2.72 -44.17
N ALA A 42 -91.31 -3.75 -44.32
CA ALA A 42 -91.55 -4.73 -43.25
C ALA A 42 -90.35 -5.64 -43.01
N THR A 43 -89.55 -5.91 -44.05
CA THR A 43 -88.46 -6.89 -44.00
C THR A 43 -87.48 -6.60 -42.85
N THR A 44 -87.00 -5.36 -42.69
CA THR A 44 -86.05 -5.04 -41.61
C THR A 44 -86.66 -5.27 -40.23
N SER A 45 -87.90 -4.85 -40.01
CA SER A 45 -88.54 -5.05 -38.70
C SER A 45 -88.82 -6.53 -38.41
N ASP A 46 -89.25 -7.29 -39.42
CA ASP A 46 -89.45 -8.74 -39.29
C ASP A 46 -88.13 -9.46 -39.01
N MET A 47 -87.03 -9.00 -39.63
CA MET A 47 -85.67 -9.49 -39.37
C MET A 47 -85.23 -9.20 -37.93
N HIS A 48 -85.41 -7.98 -37.44
CA HIS A 48 -85.07 -7.59 -36.07
C HIS A 48 -85.89 -8.42 -35.07
N ALA A 49 -87.22 -8.48 -35.23
CA ALA A 49 -88.09 -9.26 -34.35
C ALA A 49 -87.76 -10.76 -34.34
N SER A 50 -87.29 -11.32 -35.47
CA SER A 50 -86.92 -12.73 -35.54
C SER A 50 -85.62 -13.05 -34.78
N VAL A 51 -84.65 -12.13 -34.80
CA VAL A 51 -83.39 -12.31 -34.05
C VAL A 51 -83.57 -11.97 -32.57
N ASP A 52 -84.40 -10.97 -32.27
CA ASP A 52 -84.81 -10.61 -30.92
C ASP A 52 -85.47 -11.80 -30.21
N ALA A 53 -86.49 -12.40 -30.83
CA ALA A 53 -87.13 -13.61 -30.31
C ALA A 53 -86.17 -14.80 -30.19
N TYR A 54 -85.11 -14.84 -30.99
CA TYR A 54 -84.06 -15.85 -30.86
C TYR A 54 -83.17 -15.58 -29.63
N TYR A 55 -82.79 -14.33 -29.38
CA TYR A 55 -82.04 -13.93 -28.21
C TYR A 55 -82.81 -14.12 -26.90
N ASP A 56 -84.10 -13.79 -26.87
CA ASP A 56 -84.93 -14.01 -25.69
C ASP A 56 -85.07 -15.49 -25.39
N ARG A 57 -85.28 -16.32 -26.42
CA ARG A 57 -85.44 -17.77 -26.29
C ARG A 57 -84.18 -18.46 -25.76
N GLU A 58 -83.02 -18.05 -26.26
CA GLU A 58 -81.73 -18.64 -25.84
C GLU A 58 -81.07 -17.89 -24.66
N ARG A 59 -81.73 -16.86 -24.10
CA ARG A 59 -81.21 -15.98 -23.03
C ARG A 59 -79.80 -15.48 -23.34
N THR A 60 -79.61 -14.86 -24.50
CA THR A 60 -78.30 -14.31 -24.88
C THR A 60 -77.86 -13.20 -23.93
N ALA A 61 -76.59 -13.14 -23.59
CA ALA A 61 -76.04 -12.09 -22.73
C ALA A 61 -76.34 -10.69 -23.30
N ASP A 62 -76.74 -9.77 -22.44
CA ASP A 62 -76.94 -8.36 -22.78
C ASP A 62 -75.61 -7.60 -22.70
N ALA A 63 -74.78 -7.94 -21.71
CA ALA A 63 -73.42 -7.44 -21.52
C ALA A 63 -72.49 -8.55 -21.01
N PHE A 64 -71.19 -8.35 -21.19
CA PHE A 64 -70.16 -9.26 -20.68
C PHE A 64 -68.88 -8.51 -20.32
N VAL A 65 -68.19 -9.00 -19.29
CA VAL A 65 -66.95 -8.41 -18.76
C VAL A 65 -65.81 -9.38 -19.00
N LYS A 66 -64.65 -8.87 -19.42
CA LYS A 66 -63.37 -9.58 -19.50
C LYS A 66 -62.35 -8.88 -18.61
N ALA A 67 -61.61 -9.62 -17.79
CA ALA A 67 -60.58 -9.03 -16.94
C ALA A 67 -59.17 -9.53 -17.28
N THR A 68 -58.17 -8.64 -17.25
CA THR A 68 -56.77 -8.99 -17.57
C THR A 68 -56.10 -9.90 -16.55
N MET A 69 -56.48 -9.79 -15.26
CA MET A 69 -55.94 -10.59 -14.15
C MET A 69 -57.01 -11.46 -13.48
N GLY A 70 -58.04 -11.83 -14.26
CA GLY A 70 -59.16 -12.65 -13.84
C GLY A 70 -60.22 -11.91 -13.02
N ILE A 71 -61.34 -12.60 -12.82
CA ILE A 71 -62.54 -12.19 -12.11
C ILE A 71 -62.69 -13.14 -10.92
N THR A 72 -62.65 -12.57 -9.72
CA THR A 72 -62.75 -13.28 -8.45
C THR A 72 -64.21 -13.63 -8.10
N GLN A 73 -64.40 -14.51 -7.13
CA GLN A 73 -65.75 -14.85 -6.66
C GLN A 73 -66.47 -13.63 -6.07
N GLU A 74 -65.75 -12.77 -5.36
CA GLU A 74 -66.25 -11.51 -4.80
C GLU A 74 -66.66 -10.51 -5.90
N ASP A 75 -65.98 -10.52 -7.05
CA ASP A 75 -66.37 -9.70 -8.21
C ASP A 75 -67.72 -10.15 -8.77
N ILE A 76 -67.93 -11.46 -8.89
CA ILE A 76 -69.18 -12.05 -9.40
C ILE A 76 -70.34 -11.68 -8.48
N GLU A 77 -70.14 -11.77 -7.17
CA GLU A 77 -71.14 -11.39 -6.17
C GLU A 77 -71.46 -9.89 -6.21
N ALA A 78 -70.44 -9.04 -6.40
CA ALA A 78 -70.62 -7.60 -6.53
C ALA A 78 -71.45 -7.23 -7.78
N VAL A 79 -71.20 -7.90 -8.91
CA VAL A 79 -71.98 -7.70 -10.14
C VAL A 79 -73.41 -8.25 -9.99
N ALA A 80 -73.58 -9.41 -9.37
CA ALA A 80 -74.90 -9.99 -9.12
C ALA A 80 -75.77 -9.13 -8.18
N ALA A 81 -75.16 -8.42 -7.23
CA ALA A 81 -75.83 -7.51 -6.31
C ALA A 81 -76.19 -6.14 -6.93
N MET A 82 -75.71 -5.84 -8.14
CA MET A 82 -75.93 -4.56 -8.81
C MET A 82 -77.41 -4.38 -9.22
N ASP A 83 -77.97 -3.20 -8.92
CA ASP A 83 -79.34 -2.89 -9.31
C ASP A 83 -79.47 -2.80 -10.83
N GLY A 84 -80.49 -3.48 -11.38
CA GLY A 84 -80.72 -3.66 -12.81
C GLY A 84 -80.15 -4.95 -13.42
N VAL A 85 -79.22 -5.65 -12.75
CA VAL A 85 -78.74 -6.97 -13.19
C VAL A 85 -79.75 -8.06 -12.80
N ASP A 86 -80.03 -8.99 -13.73
CA ASP A 86 -80.94 -10.13 -13.52
C ASP A 86 -80.18 -11.41 -13.16
N THR A 87 -79.37 -11.89 -14.09
CA THR A 87 -78.61 -13.14 -13.96
C THR A 87 -77.17 -12.90 -14.40
N VAL A 88 -76.20 -13.50 -13.69
CA VAL A 88 -74.78 -13.54 -14.08
C VAL A 88 -74.32 -14.98 -14.26
N MET A 89 -73.40 -15.19 -15.21
CA MET A 89 -72.78 -16.48 -15.49
C MET A 89 -71.28 -16.29 -15.73
N PRO A 90 -70.43 -16.68 -14.77
CA PRO A 90 -68.99 -16.67 -14.98
C PRO A 90 -68.58 -17.76 -15.98
N ALA A 91 -67.48 -17.53 -16.68
CA ALA A 91 -66.94 -18.46 -17.66
C ALA A 91 -65.42 -18.33 -17.76
N TYR A 92 -64.79 -19.42 -18.17
CA TYR A 92 -63.41 -19.42 -18.64
C TYR A 92 -63.41 -19.37 -20.16
N VAL A 93 -62.67 -18.45 -20.75
CA VAL A 93 -62.59 -18.26 -22.20
C VAL A 93 -61.14 -18.03 -22.56
N MET A 94 -60.52 -19.06 -23.13
CA MET A 94 -59.16 -18.99 -23.60
C MET A 94 -59.07 -19.36 -25.08
N ASP A 95 -58.20 -18.64 -25.76
CA ASP A 95 -57.82 -18.92 -27.14
C ASP A 95 -56.57 -19.78 -27.14
N ALA A 96 -56.64 -20.97 -27.72
CA ALA A 96 -55.54 -21.93 -27.76
C ALA A 96 -55.35 -22.50 -29.15
N LEU A 97 -54.08 -22.70 -29.54
CA LEU A 97 -53.76 -23.52 -30.69
C LEU A 97 -53.98 -25.00 -30.31
N MET A 98 -54.75 -25.72 -31.11
CA MET A 98 -55.06 -27.13 -30.89
C MET A 98 -54.78 -27.97 -32.12
N TYR A 99 -54.28 -29.20 -31.93
CA TYR A 99 -54.15 -30.19 -32.98
C TYR A 99 -55.41 -31.04 -33.10
N THR A 100 -55.75 -31.39 -34.33
CA THR A 100 -56.61 -32.53 -34.62
C THR A 100 -55.77 -33.81 -34.76
N ARG A 101 -56.38 -35.00 -34.72
CA ARG A 101 -55.70 -36.28 -35.00
C ARG A 101 -54.95 -36.35 -36.35
N ASN A 102 -55.27 -35.48 -37.29
CA ASN A 102 -54.57 -35.36 -38.58
C ASN A 102 -53.44 -34.29 -38.55
N GLU A 103 -52.99 -33.89 -37.36
CA GLU A 103 -51.94 -32.88 -37.11
C GLU A 103 -52.24 -31.47 -37.66
N LYS A 104 -53.48 -31.21 -38.10
CA LYS A 104 -53.89 -29.86 -38.49
C LYS A 104 -53.99 -28.99 -37.23
N LEU A 105 -53.18 -27.94 -37.18
CA LEU A 105 -53.23 -26.89 -36.17
C LEU A 105 -54.43 -25.96 -36.44
N LEU A 106 -55.21 -25.68 -35.40
CA LEU A 106 -56.39 -24.82 -35.45
C LEU A 106 -56.32 -23.81 -34.30
N ALA A 107 -56.69 -22.56 -34.57
CA ALA A 107 -56.96 -21.58 -33.52
C ALA A 107 -58.36 -21.82 -32.95
N VAL A 108 -58.44 -22.33 -31.72
CA VAL A 108 -59.70 -22.73 -31.09
C VAL A 108 -59.96 -21.86 -29.86
N ARG A 109 -61.18 -21.32 -29.74
CA ARG A 109 -61.65 -20.71 -28.49
C ARG A 109 -62.35 -21.76 -27.64
N ILE A 110 -61.88 -21.92 -26.42
CA ILE A 110 -62.36 -22.92 -25.47
C ILE A 110 -63.18 -22.19 -24.40
N TYR A 111 -64.48 -22.43 -24.39
CA TYR A 111 -65.40 -21.95 -23.37
C TYR A 111 -65.56 -22.98 -22.26
N GLY A 112 -65.00 -22.74 -21.09
CA GLY A 112 -65.33 -23.43 -19.84
C GLY A 112 -66.57 -22.80 -19.23
N VAL A 113 -67.71 -23.48 -19.35
CA VAL A 113 -69.01 -23.00 -18.88
C VAL A 113 -69.68 -24.09 -18.04
N PRO A 114 -70.61 -23.74 -17.13
CA PRO A 114 -71.29 -24.71 -16.28
C PRO A 114 -72.33 -25.50 -17.08
N LEU A 115 -71.87 -26.40 -17.97
CA LEU A 115 -72.69 -27.17 -18.91
C LEU A 115 -73.74 -28.05 -18.21
N GLU A 116 -73.50 -28.41 -16.95
CA GLU A 116 -74.45 -29.14 -16.10
C GLU A 116 -75.78 -28.39 -15.95
N ARG A 117 -75.75 -27.04 -15.92
CA ARG A 117 -76.95 -26.20 -15.79
C ARG A 117 -77.81 -26.18 -17.07
N LEU A 118 -77.31 -26.66 -18.21
CA LEU A 118 -78.04 -26.68 -19.48
C LEU A 118 -79.14 -27.78 -19.52
N GLY A 119 -79.03 -28.81 -18.66
CA GLY A 119 -79.91 -29.98 -18.66
C GLY A 119 -81.14 -29.92 -17.75
N ASP A 120 -81.23 -28.93 -16.85
CA ASP A 120 -82.36 -28.80 -15.93
C ASP A 120 -83.58 -28.17 -16.62
N ALA A 121 -84.77 -28.72 -16.35
CA ALA A 121 -86.04 -28.30 -16.94
C ALA A 121 -86.54 -26.90 -16.48
N GLY A 122 -85.67 -26.09 -15.86
CA GLY A 122 -85.97 -24.75 -15.35
C GLY A 122 -85.00 -23.67 -15.86
N ASP A 123 -85.21 -22.43 -15.39
CA ASP A 123 -84.39 -21.24 -15.69
C ASP A 123 -83.05 -21.25 -14.94
N GLY A 124 -82.27 -22.34 -15.04
CA GLY A 124 -81.03 -22.62 -14.26
C GLY A 124 -79.86 -21.63 -14.40
N GLY A 125 -80.13 -20.37 -14.72
CA GLY A 125 -79.17 -19.27 -14.77
C GLY A 125 -78.21 -19.32 -15.95
N PHE A 126 -78.34 -20.31 -16.84
CA PHE A 126 -77.46 -20.45 -18.00
C PHE A 126 -77.79 -19.37 -19.06
N ILE A 127 -76.78 -18.58 -19.39
CA ILE A 127 -76.81 -17.49 -20.37
C ILE A 127 -76.16 -17.98 -21.67
N ASN A 128 -76.65 -17.52 -22.83
CA ASN A 128 -76.22 -17.99 -24.15
C ASN A 128 -76.48 -19.50 -24.36
N ARG A 129 -77.74 -19.94 -24.15
CA ARG A 129 -78.12 -21.36 -24.27
C ARG A 129 -77.75 -21.92 -25.64
N LEU A 130 -77.21 -23.13 -25.61
CA LEU A 130 -76.70 -23.84 -26.77
C LEU A 130 -77.79 -24.74 -27.35
N GLU A 131 -78.12 -24.58 -28.63
CA GLU A 131 -79.04 -25.47 -29.34
C GLU A 131 -78.27 -26.68 -29.86
N LEU A 132 -78.57 -27.88 -29.35
CA LEU A 132 -77.95 -29.12 -29.83
C LEU A 132 -78.51 -29.52 -31.20
N LEU A 133 -77.62 -29.59 -32.19
CA LEU A 133 -77.97 -29.93 -33.58
C LEU A 133 -77.75 -31.43 -33.85
N GLU A 134 -76.60 -31.96 -33.45
CA GLU A 134 -76.20 -33.35 -33.65
C GLU A 134 -75.41 -33.87 -32.45
N GLY A 135 -75.52 -35.16 -32.13
CA GLY A 135 -74.77 -35.81 -31.05
C GLY A 135 -75.48 -35.73 -29.68
N ARG A 136 -74.70 -35.50 -28.61
CA ARG A 136 -75.19 -35.43 -27.22
C ARG A 136 -74.42 -34.40 -26.39
N MET A 137 -74.94 -34.09 -25.20
CA MET A 137 -74.23 -33.28 -24.20
C MET A 137 -73.00 -34.00 -23.63
N PRO A 138 -71.94 -33.28 -23.22
CA PRO A 138 -70.77 -33.84 -22.53
C PRO A 138 -71.14 -34.43 -21.17
N VAL A 139 -70.49 -35.53 -20.79
CA VAL A 139 -70.69 -36.20 -19.49
C VAL A 139 -69.42 -36.19 -18.64
N SER A 140 -68.25 -36.01 -19.27
CA SER A 140 -66.93 -35.93 -18.64
C SER A 140 -66.15 -34.73 -19.13
N ASP A 141 -65.14 -34.30 -18.36
CA ASP A 141 -64.36 -33.08 -18.63
C ASP A 141 -63.46 -33.19 -19.88
N ASP A 142 -63.22 -34.40 -20.39
CA ASP A 142 -62.53 -34.70 -21.65
C ASP A 142 -63.46 -34.73 -22.87
N GLU A 143 -64.73 -34.36 -22.70
CA GLU A 143 -65.70 -34.23 -23.76
C GLU A 143 -66.07 -32.76 -24.01
N CYS A 144 -66.29 -32.39 -25.26
CA CYS A 144 -66.65 -31.03 -25.64
C CYS A 144 -67.77 -30.96 -26.69
N LEU A 145 -68.41 -29.80 -26.76
CA LEU A 145 -69.35 -29.44 -27.81
C LEU A 145 -68.66 -28.50 -28.80
N ALA A 146 -68.81 -28.72 -30.10
CA ALA A 146 -68.29 -27.82 -31.12
C ALA A 146 -69.41 -26.94 -31.70
N ASN A 147 -69.16 -25.63 -31.84
CA ASN A 147 -70.13 -24.73 -32.46
C ASN A 147 -70.16 -24.87 -33.99
N GLU A 148 -71.36 -24.93 -34.58
CA GLU A 148 -71.58 -24.84 -36.03
C GLU A 148 -71.38 -23.39 -36.51
N LEU A 149 -70.11 -22.95 -36.62
CA LEU A 149 -69.79 -21.76 -37.40
C LEU A 149 -69.91 -22.07 -38.89
N GLY A 150 -70.34 -21.10 -39.68
CA GLY A 150 -70.66 -21.22 -41.10
C GLY A 150 -69.73 -22.03 -42.00
N ALA A 151 -68.47 -22.14 -41.59
CA ALA A 151 -67.63 -23.26 -41.91
C ALA A 151 -66.73 -23.60 -40.71
N LEU A 152 -67.13 -24.54 -39.84
CA LEU A 152 -66.13 -25.42 -39.22
C LEU A 152 -65.19 -25.84 -40.37
N PRO A 153 -63.86 -25.74 -40.24
CA PRO A 153 -62.96 -26.15 -41.31
C PRO A 153 -63.25 -27.63 -41.60
N ALA A 154 -64.01 -27.91 -42.66
CA ALA A 154 -64.78 -29.10 -43.08
C ALA A 154 -64.48 -30.51 -42.48
N GLY A 155 -64.10 -30.62 -41.21
CA GLY A 155 -63.29 -31.71 -40.68
C GLY A 155 -63.38 -31.91 -39.17
N ILE A 156 -63.95 -30.98 -38.40
CA ILE A 156 -64.42 -31.27 -37.05
C ILE A 156 -65.79 -31.91 -37.16
N LYS A 157 -65.88 -33.18 -36.74
CA LYS A 157 -67.11 -33.98 -36.72
C LYS A 157 -67.25 -34.61 -35.34
N LEU A 158 -68.39 -35.23 -35.09
CA LEU A 158 -68.56 -36.09 -33.92
C LEU A 158 -67.44 -37.14 -33.86
N GLY A 159 -66.78 -37.25 -32.71
CA GLY A 159 -65.64 -38.12 -32.45
C GLY A 159 -64.26 -37.54 -32.81
N THR A 160 -64.19 -36.30 -33.34
CA THR A 160 -62.91 -35.60 -33.51
C THR A 160 -62.30 -35.32 -32.14
N VAL A 161 -61.01 -35.61 -31.98
CA VAL A 161 -60.24 -35.27 -30.78
C VAL A 161 -59.39 -34.04 -31.06
N LEU A 162 -59.46 -33.08 -30.15
CA LEU A 162 -58.74 -31.82 -30.16
C LEU A 162 -57.77 -31.78 -28.97
N THR A 163 -56.48 -31.61 -29.23
CA THR A 163 -55.44 -31.58 -28.19
C THR A 163 -54.76 -30.22 -28.15
N VAL A 164 -54.62 -29.60 -26.98
CA VAL A 164 -53.94 -28.31 -26.80
C VAL A 164 -52.47 -28.43 -27.23
N SER A 165 -52.01 -27.56 -28.12
CA SER A 165 -50.64 -27.55 -28.68
C SER A 165 -49.60 -27.02 -27.68
N PRO A 166 -48.39 -27.62 -27.60
CA PRO A 166 -47.32 -27.15 -26.70
C PRO A 166 -46.68 -25.85 -27.19
N GLU A 167 -46.97 -25.43 -28.43
CA GLU A 167 -46.48 -24.18 -29.02
C GLU A 167 -47.20 -22.92 -28.48
N ASN A 168 -48.24 -23.08 -27.65
CA ASN A 168 -48.88 -21.94 -27.00
C ASN A 168 -47.91 -21.33 -25.95
N ARG A 169 -47.31 -20.18 -26.29
CA ARG A 169 -46.30 -19.45 -25.48
C ARG A 169 -46.69 -19.14 -24.04
N SER A 170 -47.98 -19.13 -23.69
CA SER A 170 -48.47 -18.83 -22.34
C SER A 170 -48.59 -20.08 -21.44
N LEU A 171 -48.12 -21.24 -21.90
CA LEU A 171 -48.32 -22.53 -21.24
C LEU A 171 -47.01 -23.17 -20.76
N GLU A 172 -46.01 -22.38 -20.34
CA GLU A 172 -44.81 -22.96 -19.71
C GLU A 172 -45.17 -23.80 -18.46
N ASP A 173 -46.32 -23.54 -17.82
CA ASP A 173 -46.99 -24.45 -16.87
C ASP A 173 -48.44 -24.79 -17.29
N ARG A 174 -48.58 -25.73 -18.25
CA ARG A 174 -49.89 -26.25 -18.72
C ARG A 174 -50.84 -26.69 -17.60
N GLY A 175 -50.28 -27.20 -16.51
CA GLY A 175 -51.03 -27.70 -15.35
C GLY A 175 -51.81 -26.63 -14.60
N ASP A 176 -51.41 -25.36 -14.75
CA ASP A 176 -51.97 -24.25 -13.97
C ASP A 176 -53.21 -23.63 -14.66
N ILE A 177 -53.36 -23.84 -15.97
CA ILE A 177 -54.50 -23.31 -16.74
C ILE A 177 -55.55 -24.38 -17.04
N TYR A 178 -55.12 -25.57 -17.50
CA TYR A 178 -56.03 -26.63 -17.94
C TYR A 178 -55.81 -27.92 -17.16
N ARG A 179 -56.87 -28.47 -16.55
CA ARG A 179 -56.86 -29.83 -15.98
C ARG A 179 -56.95 -30.89 -17.07
N VAL A 180 -57.62 -30.56 -18.18
CA VAL A 180 -57.79 -31.43 -19.33
C VAL A 180 -57.22 -30.76 -20.58
N THR A 181 -56.38 -31.48 -21.32
CA THR A 181 -55.69 -30.94 -22.51
C THR A 181 -56.10 -31.64 -23.81
N GLU A 182 -56.94 -32.67 -23.72
CA GLU A 182 -57.46 -33.43 -24.85
C GLU A 182 -58.98 -33.53 -24.74
N TYR A 183 -59.68 -33.08 -25.78
CA TYR A 183 -61.14 -32.97 -25.79
C TYR A 183 -61.72 -33.74 -26.97
N THR A 184 -62.68 -34.63 -26.70
CA THR A 184 -63.44 -35.36 -27.72
C THR A 184 -64.74 -34.63 -28.03
N VAL A 185 -64.98 -34.31 -29.30
CA VAL A 185 -66.21 -33.66 -29.76
C VAL A 185 -67.36 -34.66 -29.74
N VAL A 186 -68.31 -34.49 -28.81
CA VAL A 186 -69.47 -35.39 -28.63
C VAL A 186 -70.81 -34.80 -29.08
N GLY A 187 -70.84 -33.50 -29.35
CA GLY A 187 -72.00 -32.80 -29.87
C GLY A 187 -71.62 -31.61 -30.74
N ILE A 188 -72.49 -31.29 -31.70
CA ILE A 188 -72.44 -30.08 -32.51
C ILE A 188 -73.60 -29.20 -32.08
N VAL A 189 -73.31 -27.96 -31.71
CA VAL A 189 -74.27 -26.99 -31.19
C VAL A 189 -74.33 -25.73 -32.04
N ASN A 190 -75.41 -24.98 -31.90
CA ASN A 190 -75.50 -23.60 -32.38
C ASN A 190 -75.58 -22.67 -31.17
N SER A 191 -74.70 -21.66 -31.14
CA SER A 191 -74.68 -20.64 -30.11
C SER A 191 -75.34 -19.35 -30.60
N PRO A 192 -76.18 -18.69 -29.81
CA PRO A 192 -76.74 -17.38 -30.16
C PRO A 192 -75.67 -16.28 -30.18
N PHE A 193 -74.47 -16.55 -29.64
CA PHE A 193 -73.33 -15.65 -29.69
C PHE A 193 -72.52 -15.79 -31.00
N TYR A 194 -72.68 -16.90 -31.73
CA TYR A 194 -71.91 -17.26 -32.93
C TYR A 194 -72.81 -17.79 -34.05
N PHE A 195 -73.63 -16.91 -34.63
CA PHE A 195 -74.60 -17.27 -35.68
C PHE A 195 -74.26 -16.68 -37.06
N SER A 196 -73.15 -15.97 -37.22
CA SER A 196 -72.69 -15.47 -38.52
C SER A 196 -71.53 -16.29 -39.10
N TRP A 197 -71.25 -16.11 -40.39
CA TRP A 197 -70.11 -16.72 -41.07
C TRP A 197 -68.87 -15.81 -41.05
N GLU A 198 -68.92 -14.71 -40.32
CA GLU A 198 -67.81 -13.76 -40.26
C GLU A 198 -66.70 -14.30 -39.34
N PRO A 199 -65.42 -14.12 -39.72
CA PRO A 199 -64.30 -14.60 -38.93
C PRO A 199 -64.19 -13.78 -37.63
N GLU A 200 -64.22 -14.49 -36.50
CA GLU A 200 -64.05 -13.92 -35.17
C GLU A 200 -62.55 -13.65 -34.87
N PRO A 201 -62.21 -12.54 -34.19
CA PRO A 201 -60.84 -12.25 -33.80
C PRO A 201 -60.36 -13.22 -32.70
N CYS A 202 -59.07 -13.57 -32.76
CA CYS A 202 -58.41 -14.49 -31.85
C CYS A 202 -57.04 -13.96 -31.40
N THR A 203 -56.60 -14.27 -30.18
CA THR A 203 -55.28 -13.85 -29.66
C THR A 203 -54.12 -14.76 -30.09
N VAL A 204 -54.44 -15.97 -30.55
CA VAL A 204 -53.46 -16.97 -31.01
C VAL A 204 -53.50 -17.18 -32.53
N GLY A 205 -52.48 -17.86 -33.06
CA GLY A 205 -52.40 -18.16 -34.50
C GLY A 205 -52.31 -16.92 -35.39
N ASN A 206 -53.11 -16.91 -36.46
CA ASN A 206 -53.17 -15.86 -37.47
C ASN A 206 -54.13 -14.70 -37.11
N GLY A 207 -54.59 -14.65 -35.86
CA GLY A 207 -55.54 -13.62 -35.38
C GLY A 207 -57.00 -13.89 -35.73
N ARG A 208 -57.31 -15.04 -36.34
CA ARG A 208 -58.68 -15.47 -36.67
C ARG A 208 -58.97 -16.82 -36.08
N LEU A 209 -60.21 -16.98 -35.65
CA LEU A 209 -60.70 -18.18 -35.00
C LEU A 209 -61.12 -19.23 -36.03
N ASP A 210 -60.65 -20.48 -35.86
CA ASP A 210 -61.00 -21.62 -36.71
C ASP A 210 -62.17 -22.44 -36.14
N ALA A 211 -62.28 -22.56 -34.81
CA ALA A 211 -63.39 -23.27 -34.16
C ALA A 211 -63.67 -22.73 -32.76
N VAL A 212 -64.94 -22.83 -32.32
CA VAL A 212 -65.35 -22.58 -30.94
C VAL A 212 -65.79 -23.91 -30.34
N ILE A 213 -65.27 -24.24 -29.16
CA ILE A 213 -65.70 -25.39 -28.39
C ILE A 213 -66.16 -24.98 -26.99
N TYR A 214 -67.09 -25.77 -26.43
CA TYR A 214 -67.60 -25.62 -25.07
C TYR A 214 -67.27 -26.88 -24.27
N VAL A 215 -66.68 -26.69 -23.09
CA VAL A 215 -66.25 -27.71 -22.14
C VAL A 215 -66.86 -27.38 -20.77
N ASN A 216 -66.84 -28.35 -19.85
CA ASN A 216 -67.26 -28.08 -18.47
C ASN A 216 -66.25 -27.13 -17.80
N GLU A 217 -66.71 -26.28 -16.88
CA GLU A 217 -65.86 -25.33 -16.16
C GLU A 217 -64.76 -26.05 -15.34
N SER A 218 -65.04 -27.26 -14.86
CA SER A 218 -64.10 -28.16 -14.18
C SER A 218 -62.89 -28.59 -15.03
N ALA A 219 -62.92 -28.38 -16.35
CA ALA A 219 -61.77 -28.65 -17.22
C ALA A 219 -60.62 -27.65 -17.04
N TYR A 220 -60.89 -26.47 -16.43
CA TYR A 220 -59.88 -25.46 -16.12
C TYR A 220 -59.28 -25.66 -14.72
N ALA A 221 -58.00 -25.27 -14.57
CA ALA A 221 -57.28 -25.30 -13.30
C ALA A 221 -57.20 -23.91 -12.61
N LEU A 222 -57.68 -22.87 -13.28
CA LEU A 222 -57.62 -21.48 -12.83
C LEU A 222 -58.55 -21.22 -11.62
N ASP A 223 -58.02 -20.54 -10.60
CA ASP A 223 -58.78 -20.12 -9.41
C ASP A 223 -59.68 -18.90 -9.67
N VAL A 224 -59.45 -18.16 -10.75
CA VAL A 224 -60.20 -16.95 -11.14
C VAL A 224 -60.76 -17.08 -12.54
N TYR A 225 -61.99 -16.62 -12.76
CA TYR A 225 -62.67 -16.66 -14.06
C TYR A 225 -62.10 -15.63 -15.02
N THR A 226 -62.25 -15.82 -16.34
CA THR A 226 -61.75 -14.83 -17.33
C THR A 226 -62.84 -13.87 -17.78
N ASP A 227 -64.06 -14.38 -17.87
CA ASP A 227 -65.22 -13.73 -18.46
C ASP A 227 -66.43 -13.84 -17.52
N LEU A 228 -67.27 -12.81 -17.56
CA LEU A 228 -68.54 -12.79 -16.85
C LEU A 228 -69.64 -12.34 -17.80
N TYR A 229 -70.60 -13.21 -18.09
CA TYR A 229 -71.78 -12.91 -18.90
C TYR A 229 -72.94 -12.48 -18.01
N LEU A 230 -73.73 -11.49 -18.42
CA LEU A 230 -74.91 -11.07 -17.66
C LEU A 230 -76.12 -10.72 -18.53
N THR A 231 -77.29 -10.76 -17.89
CA THR A 231 -78.57 -10.30 -18.44
C THR A 231 -79.14 -9.18 -17.57
N VAL A 232 -79.88 -8.27 -18.18
CA VAL A 232 -80.43 -7.06 -17.55
C VAL A 232 -81.94 -7.19 -17.35
N LYS A 233 -82.43 -6.77 -16.19
CA LYS A 233 -83.86 -6.84 -15.81
C LYS A 233 -84.72 -6.07 -16.80
N ASP A 234 -85.82 -6.67 -17.23
CA ASP A 234 -86.78 -6.17 -18.23
C ASP A 234 -86.14 -5.74 -19.58
N ALA A 235 -84.93 -6.19 -19.91
CA ALA A 235 -84.31 -5.92 -21.21
C ALA A 235 -84.97 -6.75 -22.33
N GLY A 236 -85.35 -8.01 -22.05
CA GLY A 236 -86.07 -8.87 -23.00
C GLY A 236 -87.52 -8.47 -23.30
N GLU A 237 -88.05 -7.40 -22.68
CA GLU A 237 -89.32 -6.79 -23.11
C GLU A 237 -89.13 -5.77 -24.25
N LEU A 238 -87.87 -5.37 -24.49
CA LEU A 238 -87.49 -4.40 -25.51
C LEU A 238 -86.82 -5.13 -26.68
N THR A 239 -87.04 -4.64 -27.90
CA THR A 239 -86.36 -5.21 -29.06
C THR A 239 -84.90 -4.79 -29.08
N ALA A 240 -83.98 -5.77 -29.13
CA ALA A 240 -82.52 -5.60 -29.04
C ALA A 240 -81.92 -4.60 -30.04
N PHE A 241 -82.61 -4.32 -31.14
CA PHE A 241 -82.19 -3.41 -32.22
C PHE A 241 -82.85 -2.02 -32.14
N THR A 242 -83.27 -1.60 -30.95
CA THR A 242 -83.93 -0.31 -30.72
C THR A 242 -83.11 0.55 -29.77
N GLY A 243 -83.16 1.87 -29.96
CA GLY A 243 -82.45 2.81 -29.08
C GLY A 243 -82.92 2.79 -27.63
N GLU A 244 -84.14 2.31 -27.35
CA GLU A 244 -84.64 2.13 -25.98
C GLU A 244 -83.91 0.98 -25.27
N TYR A 245 -83.67 -0.13 -25.97
CA TYR A 245 -82.85 -1.23 -25.47
C TYR A 245 -81.39 -0.79 -25.28
N GLU A 246 -80.81 -0.15 -26.30
CA GLU A 246 -79.40 0.28 -26.27
C GLU A 246 -79.12 1.21 -25.08
N ALA A 247 -79.97 2.22 -24.84
CA ALA A 247 -79.81 3.13 -23.72
C ALA A 247 -79.90 2.44 -22.35
N LYS A 248 -80.70 1.37 -22.23
CA LYS A 248 -80.84 0.61 -20.98
C LYS A 248 -79.60 -0.24 -20.69
N ILE A 249 -78.98 -0.80 -21.73
CA ILE A 249 -77.74 -1.57 -21.58
C ILE A 249 -76.55 -0.65 -21.31
N GLU A 250 -76.49 0.50 -21.98
CA GLU A 250 -75.44 1.51 -21.77
C GLU A 250 -75.37 1.97 -20.30
N GLU A 251 -76.52 2.19 -19.65
CA GLU A 251 -76.57 2.53 -18.22
C GLU A 251 -75.93 1.45 -17.32
N ILE A 252 -76.13 0.16 -17.64
CA ILE A 252 -75.54 -0.95 -16.88
C ILE A 252 -74.04 -1.08 -17.20
N VAL A 253 -73.64 -0.89 -18.46
CA VAL A 253 -72.24 -0.91 -18.89
C VAL A 253 -71.43 0.15 -18.14
N GLU A 254 -71.90 1.39 -18.07
CA GLU A 254 -71.21 2.47 -17.33
C GLU A 254 -71.04 2.13 -15.84
N ARG A 255 -72.06 1.52 -15.21
CA ARG A 255 -71.98 1.06 -13.81
C ARG A 255 -70.99 -0.08 -13.63
N LEU A 256 -70.92 -1.02 -14.59
CA LEU A 256 -69.94 -2.11 -14.59
C LEU A 256 -68.51 -1.61 -14.77
N GLU A 257 -68.30 -0.60 -15.62
CA GLU A 257 -66.99 0.04 -15.79
C GLU A 257 -66.53 0.69 -14.48
N SER A 258 -67.40 1.46 -13.82
CA SER A 258 -67.09 2.09 -12.52
C SER A 258 -66.84 1.07 -11.41
N LEU A 259 -67.61 -0.01 -11.36
CA LEU A 259 -67.36 -1.13 -10.44
C LEU A 259 -66.02 -1.79 -10.75
N GLY A 260 -65.73 -2.00 -12.04
CA GLY A 260 -64.49 -2.62 -12.51
C GLY A 260 -63.24 -1.85 -12.12
N GLU A 261 -63.27 -0.51 -12.12
CA GLU A 261 -62.15 0.30 -11.59
C GLU A 261 -61.90 0.01 -10.10
N THR A 262 -62.96 -0.06 -9.30
CA THR A 262 -62.86 -0.31 -7.85
C THR A 262 -62.38 -1.73 -7.57
N ARG A 263 -62.95 -2.72 -8.26
CA ARG A 263 -62.60 -4.14 -8.09
C ARG A 263 -61.21 -4.46 -8.62
N SER A 264 -60.79 -3.83 -9.72
CA SER A 264 -59.42 -3.95 -10.24
C SER A 264 -58.36 -3.40 -9.28
N ALA A 265 -58.66 -2.31 -8.56
CA ALA A 265 -57.76 -1.77 -7.54
C ALA A 265 -57.60 -2.71 -6.34
N ILE A 266 -58.70 -3.33 -5.88
CA ILE A 266 -58.65 -4.36 -4.82
C ILE A 266 -57.81 -5.54 -5.29
N ARG A 267 -58.08 -6.05 -6.50
CA ARG A 267 -57.33 -7.17 -7.07
C ARG A 267 -55.84 -6.87 -7.21
N TYR A 268 -55.47 -5.64 -7.56
CA TYR A 268 -54.07 -5.22 -7.63
C TYR A 268 -53.39 -5.30 -6.27
N GLU A 269 -54.00 -4.71 -5.23
CA GLU A 269 -53.47 -4.77 -3.86
C GLU A 269 -53.35 -6.21 -3.36
N ASP A 270 -54.35 -7.07 -3.63
CA ASP A 270 -54.28 -8.49 -3.24
C ASP A 270 -53.11 -9.23 -3.90
N ILE A 271 -52.80 -8.93 -5.17
CA ILE A 271 -51.68 -9.56 -5.91
C ILE A 271 -50.32 -9.08 -5.39
N ILE A 272 -50.19 -7.79 -5.04
CA ILE A 272 -48.90 -7.23 -4.60
C ILE A 272 -48.68 -7.31 -3.08
N ALA A 273 -49.71 -7.61 -2.29
CA ALA A 273 -49.64 -7.65 -0.83
C ALA A 273 -48.62 -8.70 -0.35
N ASP A 274 -48.71 -9.93 -0.86
CA ASP A 274 -47.79 -11.01 -0.49
C ASP A 274 -46.34 -10.66 -0.86
N ALA A 275 -46.13 -10.10 -2.06
CA ALA A 275 -44.81 -9.67 -2.52
C ALA A 275 -44.23 -8.49 -1.72
N ARG A 276 -45.08 -7.54 -1.27
CA ARG A 276 -44.66 -6.46 -0.36
C ARG A 276 -44.25 -7.00 1.00
N ASP A 277 -45.00 -7.94 1.55
CA ASP A 277 -44.70 -8.55 2.86
C ASP A 277 -43.38 -9.34 2.82
N GLU A 278 -43.10 -10.06 1.73
CA GLU A 278 -41.79 -10.70 1.51
C GLU A 278 -40.66 -9.68 1.36
N MET A 279 -40.88 -8.57 0.65
CA MET A 279 -39.89 -7.51 0.49
C MET A 279 -39.56 -6.81 1.81
N GLU A 280 -40.54 -6.55 2.68
CA GLU A 280 -40.30 -5.97 4.00
C GLU A 280 -39.53 -6.91 4.93
N LYS A 281 -39.76 -8.23 4.84
CA LYS A 281 -38.94 -9.23 5.53
C LYS A 281 -37.50 -9.24 5.02
N ALA A 282 -37.30 -9.23 3.70
CA ALA A 282 -35.96 -9.15 3.10
C ALA A 282 -35.22 -7.87 3.53
N LYS A 283 -35.90 -6.72 3.58
CA LYS A 283 -35.35 -5.45 4.10
C LYS A 283 -35.04 -5.49 5.60
N ALA A 284 -35.77 -6.27 6.39
CA ALA A 284 -35.47 -6.47 7.81
C ALA A 284 -34.23 -7.36 8.00
N GLU A 285 -34.17 -8.50 7.31
CA GLU A 285 -33.02 -9.41 7.33
C GLU A 285 -31.73 -8.72 6.87
N PHE A 286 -31.80 -7.88 5.83
CA PHE A 286 -30.67 -7.07 5.38
C PHE A 286 -30.14 -6.12 6.46
N ARG A 287 -31.04 -5.43 7.18
CA ARG A 287 -30.66 -4.50 8.26
C ARG A 287 -30.01 -5.23 9.43
N ASP A 288 -30.51 -6.40 9.78
CA ASP A 288 -29.93 -7.22 10.84
C ASP A 288 -28.53 -7.73 10.44
N ALA A 289 -28.37 -8.20 9.20
CA ALA A 289 -27.07 -8.61 8.65
C ALA A 289 -26.06 -7.43 8.57
N GLU A 290 -26.51 -6.24 8.16
CA GLU A 290 -25.67 -5.03 8.16
C GLU A 290 -25.18 -4.69 9.58
N ALA A 291 -26.08 -4.74 10.58
CA ALA A 291 -25.74 -4.42 11.96
C ALA A 291 -24.77 -5.43 12.58
N GLU A 292 -24.97 -6.73 12.33
CA GLU A 292 -24.09 -7.81 12.80
C GLU A 292 -22.70 -7.68 12.17
N ALA A 293 -22.61 -7.48 10.86
CA ALA A 293 -21.33 -7.33 10.17
C ALA A 293 -20.58 -6.05 10.58
N GLN A 294 -21.29 -4.95 10.85
CA GLN A 294 -20.67 -3.74 11.41
C GLN A 294 -20.12 -3.96 12.82
N ALA A 295 -20.82 -4.74 13.65
CA ALA A 295 -20.35 -5.08 15.00
C ALA A 295 -19.08 -5.94 14.96
N GLU A 296 -19.05 -6.99 14.11
CA GLU A 296 -17.88 -7.85 13.95
C GLU A 296 -16.65 -7.08 13.43
N LEU A 297 -16.85 -6.19 12.44
CA LEU A 297 -15.78 -5.33 11.95
C LEU A 297 -15.28 -4.33 13.01
N ALA A 298 -16.18 -3.80 13.84
CA ALA A 298 -15.80 -2.90 14.93
C ALA A 298 -14.95 -3.61 16.00
N ASP A 299 -15.33 -4.84 16.38
CA ASP A 299 -14.57 -5.65 17.33
C ASP A 299 -13.20 -6.04 16.77
N ALA A 300 -13.13 -6.44 15.50
CA ALA A 300 -11.86 -6.74 14.82
C ALA A 300 -10.93 -5.52 14.73
N TRP A 301 -11.49 -4.32 14.50
CA TRP A 301 -10.71 -3.07 14.49
C TRP A 301 -10.19 -2.70 15.88
N ALA A 302 -10.97 -2.96 16.94
CA ALA A 302 -10.55 -2.69 18.31
C ALA A 302 -9.33 -3.53 18.74
N GLU A 303 -9.25 -4.79 18.31
CA GLU A 303 -8.07 -5.65 18.54
C GLU A 303 -6.84 -5.15 17.77
N ILE A 304 -6.99 -4.63 16.55
CA ILE A 304 -5.89 -3.99 15.80
C ILE A 304 -5.39 -2.74 16.52
N GLU A 305 -6.29 -1.89 17.04
CA GLU A 305 -5.90 -0.70 17.82
C GLU A 305 -5.14 -1.06 19.10
N LYS A 306 -5.56 -2.13 19.77
CA LYS A 306 -4.86 -2.64 20.95
C LYS A 306 -3.46 -3.16 20.61
N GLY A 307 -3.32 -3.93 19.53
CA GLY A 307 -2.02 -4.38 19.03
C GLY A 307 -1.08 -3.23 18.65
N ARG A 308 -1.61 -2.14 18.08
CA ARG A 308 -0.84 -0.91 17.80
C ARG A 308 -0.32 -0.24 19.07
N ALA A 309 -1.15 -0.15 20.11
CA ALA A 309 -0.75 0.44 21.38
C ALA A 309 0.34 -0.38 22.09
N GLU A 310 0.20 -1.71 22.09
CA GLU A 310 1.21 -2.63 22.67
C GLU A 310 2.57 -2.53 21.95
N LEU A 311 2.57 -2.36 20.62
CA LEU A 311 3.79 -2.10 19.84
C LEU A 311 4.42 -0.74 20.15
N GLU A 312 3.63 0.32 20.36
CA GLU A 312 4.17 1.64 20.71
C GLU A 312 4.90 1.59 22.07
N ASP A 313 4.35 0.89 23.06
CA ASP A 313 4.99 0.71 24.36
C ASP A 313 6.25 -0.16 24.27
N ALA A 314 6.22 -1.25 23.50
CA ALA A 314 7.41 -2.08 23.25
C ALA A 314 8.54 -1.28 22.55
N ARG A 315 8.19 -0.36 21.64
CA ARG A 315 9.15 0.53 20.99
C ARG A 315 9.85 1.46 21.98
N ARG A 316 9.09 2.04 22.92
CA ARG A 316 9.65 2.91 23.97
C ARG A 316 10.63 2.16 24.86
N GLN A 317 10.32 0.93 25.25
CA GLN A 317 11.21 0.10 26.07
C GLN A 317 12.54 -0.22 25.36
N ILE A 318 12.52 -0.47 24.05
CA ILE A 318 13.74 -0.66 23.25
C ILE A 318 14.58 0.63 23.19
N ASP A 319 13.93 1.77 23.00
CA ASP A 319 14.63 3.05 22.93
C ASP A 319 15.24 3.44 24.29
N GLU A 320 14.57 3.17 25.41
CA GLU A 320 15.09 3.33 26.77
C GLU A 320 16.28 2.39 27.03
N GLY A 321 16.16 1.10 26.71
CA GLY A 321 17.25 0.12 26.88
C GLY A 321 18.51 0.44 26.05
N LYS A 322 18.37 1.08 24.88
CA LYS A 322 19.50 1.56 24.07
C LYS A 322 20.29 2.67 24.76
N VAL A 323 19.60 3.58 25.44
CA VAL A 323 20.22 4.68 26.17
C VAL A 323 20.98 4.15 27.38
N GLU A 324 20.37 3.26 28.16
CA GLU A 324 21.00 2.65 29.34
C GLU A 324 22.28 1.86 28.98
N LEU A 325 22.26 1.11 27.87
CA LEU A 325 23.44 0.40 27.37
C LEU A 325 24.57 1.34 26.94
N ALA A 326 24.24 2.48 26.34
CA ALA A 326 25.21 3.49 25.94
C ALA A 326 25.87 4.15 27.16
N ASP A 327 25.09 4.50 28.17
CA ASP A 327 25.58 5.09 29.42
C ASP A 327 26.49 4.12 30.19
N ALA A 328 26.14 2.83 30.26
CA ALA A 328 26.98 1.80 30.86
C ALA A 328 28.36 1.67 30.18
N LYS A 329 28.40 1.73 28.84
CA LYS A 329 29.65 1.69 28.06
C LYS A 329 30.53 2.93 28.28
N ILE A 330 29.92 4.11 28.39
CA ILE A 330 30.64 5.36 28.65
C ILE A 330 31.28 5.32 30.04
N LYS A 331 30.52 4.90 31.06
CA LYS A 331 30.98 4.83 32.45
C LYS A 331 32.18 3.89 32.61
N LEU A 332 32.14 2.71 31.98
CA LEU A 332 33.26 1.77 31.98
C LEU A 332 34.52 2.41 31.37
N ALA A 333 34.39 3.10 30.24
CA ALA A 333 35.53 3.76 29.59
C ALA A 333 36.18 4.85 30.47
N GLU A 334 35.37 5.63 31.19
CA GLU A 334 35.87 6.67 32.11
C GLU A 334 36.60 6.09 33.33
N GLU A 335 36.07 5.03 33.94
CA GLU A 335 36.67 4.38 35.11
C GLU A 335 37.98 3.67 34.73
N THR A 336 38.03 3.03 33.56
CA THR A 336 39.24 2.34 33.06
C THR A 336 40.36 3.35 32.75
N ALA A 337 40.03 4.52 32.19
CA ALA A 337 41.01 5.55 31.87
C ALA A 337 41.68 6.12 33.13
N LYS A 338 40.90 6.38 34.20
CA LYS A 338 41.42 6.91 35.47
C LYS A 338 42.37 5.92 36.15
N ALA A 339 41.99 4.65 36.24
CA ALA A 339 42.81 3.62 36.87
C ALA A 339 44.13 3.38 36.10
N THR A 340 44.09 3.46 34.77
CA THR A 340 45.31 3.33 33.94
C THR A 340 46.30 4.47 34.18
N GLU A 341 45.82 5.70 34.39
CA GLU A 341 46.69 6.85 34.70
C GLU A 341 47.39 6.70 36.06
N GLU A 342 46.72 6.13 37.07
CA GLU A 342 47.30 5.88 38.39
C GLU A 342 48.37 4.79 38.38
N ILE A 343 48.17 3.72 37.61
CA ILE A 343 49.16 2.65 37.41
C ILE A 343 50.42 3.21 36.72
N GLU A 344 50.26 4.05 35.69
CA GLU A 344 51.39 4.68 35.00
C GLU A 344 52.19 5.65 35.90
N ARG A 345 51.51 6.36 36.81
CA ARG A 345 52.18 7.18 37.83
C ARG A 345 53.00 6.30 38.77
N GLY A 346 52.44 5.19 39.27
CA GLY A 346 53.14 4.25 40.15
C GLY A 346 54.38 3.60 39.50
N LYS A 347 54.34 3.33 38.19
CA LYS A 347 55.50 2.81 37.43
C LYS A 347 56.66 3.80 37.38
N ARG A 348 56.39 5.10 37.26
CA ARG A 348 57.44 6.15 37.24
C ARG A 348 58.12 6.30 38.59
N GLU A 349 57.33 6.35 39.66
CA GLU A 349 57.86 6.44 41.03
C GLU A 349 58.78 5.26 41.37
N LEU A 350 58.45 4.06 40.87
CA LEU A 350 59.29 2.87 41.03
C LEU A 350 60.63 2.96 40.27
N ALA A 351 60.61 3.56 39.08
CA ALA A 351 61.81 3.74 38.26
C ALA A 351 62.78 4.76 38.91
N ASP A 352 62.26 5.81 39.52
CA ASP A 352 63.06 6.81 40.24
C ASP A 352 63.72 6.20 41.48
N ALA A 353 62.98 5.40 42.27
CA ALA A 353 63.52 4.69 43.44
C ALA A 353 64.65 3.70 43.07
N LEU A 354 64.59 3.08 41.89
CA LEU A 354 65.64 2.19 41.40
C LEU A 354 66.94 2.94 41.07
N ASN A 355 66.83 4.14 40.49
CA ASN A 355 68.01 4.96 40.17
C ASN A 355 68.74 5.44 41.43
N GLU A 356 68.00 5.82 42.48
CA GLU A 356 68.59 6.24 43.77
C GLU A 356 69.35 5.12 44.46
N LEU A 357 68.90 3.87 44.32
CA LEU A 357 69.62 2.69 44.81
C LEU A 357 70.96 2.48 44.10
N GLU A 358 71.00 2.64 42.78
CA GLU A 358 72.25 2.51 42.00
C GLU A 358 73.30 3.56 42.40
N ASP A 359 72.86 4.80 42.65
CA ASP A 359 73.74 5.87 43.14
C ASP A 359 74.27 5.59 44.56
N GLY A 360 73.45 4.97 45.41
CA GLY A 360 73.86 4.52 46.75
C GLY A 360 74.97 3.47 46.73
N GLU A 361 74.89 2.49 45.82
CA GLU A 361 75.92 1.45 45.65
C GLU A 361 77.28 2.02 45.22
N ARG A 362 77.27 3.03 44.35
CA ARG A 362 78.51 3.69 43.89
C ARG A 362 79.24 4.41 45.03
N ARG A 363 78.52 5.14 45.88
CA ARG A 363 79.11 5.87 47.03
C ARG A 363 79.75 4.93 48.04
N LEU A 364 79.15 3.76 48.29
CA LEU A 364 79.74 2.75 49.18
C LEU A 364 81.08 2.22 48.63
N ALA A 365 81.15 1.96 47.32
CA ALA A 365 82.35 1.44 46.68
C ALA A 365 83.52 2.46 46.69
N GLU A 366 83.23 3.76 46.58
CA GLU A 366 84.23 4.83 46.69
C GLU A 366 84.83 4.91 48.11
N ALA A 367 83.98 4.88 49.14
CA ALA A 367 84.41 4.91 50.54
C ALA A 367 85.26 3.68 50.95
N GLU A 368 84.98 2.51 50.38
CA GLU A 368 85.78 1.29 50.62
C GLU A 368 87.20 1.39 50.01
N ARG A 369 87.37 2.09 48.88
CA ARG A 369 88.70 2.30 48.26
C ARG A 369 89.59 3.26 49.06
N GLU A 370 89.04 4.38 49.53
CA GLU A 370 89.80 5.35 50.33
C GLU A 370 90.36 4.74 51.62
N LEU A 371 89.63 3.79 52.22
CA LEU A 371 90.09 3.06 53.40
C LEU A 371 91.30 2.15 53.09
N GLU A 372 91.35 1.55 51.89
CA GLU A 372 92.45 0.69 51.46
C GLU A 372 93.74 1.50 51.24
N ASP A 373 93.63 2.68 50.62
CA ASP A 373 94.77 3.57 50.38
C ASP A 373 95.39 4.08 51.69
N GLY A 374 94.57 4.47 52.67
CA GLY A 374 95.05 4.89 54.00
C GLY A 374 95.81 3.79 54.76
N TRP A 375 95.54 2.51 54.49
CA TRP A 375 96.28 1.39 55.11
C TRP A 375 97.71 1.26 54.55
N ARG A 376 97.90 1.53 53.25
CA ARG A 376 99.22 1.45 52.61
C ARG A 376 100.18 2.52 53.10
N GLU A 377 99.68 3.74 53.33
CA GLU A 377 100.49 4.85 53.87
C GLU A 377 100.98 4.57 55.30
N TYR A 378 100.14 3.93 56.13
CA TYR A 378 100.51 3.54 57.49
C TYR A 378 101.67 2.53 57.52
N GLU A 379 101.66 1.52 56.65
CA GLU A 379 102.73 0.52 56.57
C GLU A 379 104.06 1.14 56.15
N SER A 380 104.05 2.00 55.13
CA SER A 380 105.24 2.71 54.65
C SER A 380 105.88 3.60 55.72
N GLY A 381 105.08 4.39 56.44
CA GLY A 381 105.57 5.23 57.53
C GLY A 381 106.19 4.43 58.69
N HIS A 382 105.66 3.24 58.97
CA HIS A 382 106.17 2.37 60.03
C HIS A 382 107.56 1.81 59.73
N GLU A 383 107.84 1.45 58.47
CA GLU A 383 109.15 0.96 58.05
C GLU A 383 110.23 2.06 58.10
N ALA A 384 109.91 3.27 57.65
CA ALA A 384 110.82 4.41 57.71
C ALA A 384 111.26 4.73 59.15
N TYR A 385 110.34 4.64 60.11
CA TYR A 385 110.63 4.89 61.54
C TYR A 385 111.62 3.88 62.12
N ARG A 386 111.50 2.58 61.76
CA ARG A 386 112.45 1.54 62.20
C ARG A 386 113.85 1.73 61.62
N ASN A 387 113.95 2.17 60.36
CA ASN A 387 115.25 2.35 59.72
C ASN A 387 116.03 3.53 60.33
N GLY A 388 115.35 4.64 60.64
CA GLY A 388 115.99 5.80 61.29
C GLY A 388 116.59 5.47 62.66
N LEU A 389 115.93 4.62 63.46
CA LEU A 389 116.43 4.18 64.77
C LEU A 389 117.76 3.43 64.69
N ARG A 390 117.90 2.56 63.68
CA ARG A 390 119.12 1.76 63.49
C ARG A 390 120.33 2.61 63.10
N GLN A 391 120.14 3.60 62.24
CA GLN A 391 121.24 4.48 61.79
C GLN A 391 121.83 5.32 62.93
N ILE A 392 121.00 5.75 63.88
CA ILE A 392 121.45 6.49 65.07
C ILE A 392 122.34 5.62 65.94
N GLU A 393 121.98 4.35 66.17
CA GLU A 393 122.77 3.41 66.99
C GLU A 393 124.16 3.15 66.38
N GLU A 394 124.24 2.93 65.06
CA GLU A 394 125.50 2.69 64.36
C GLU A 394 126.43 3.93 64.40
N ALA A 395 125.89 5.13 64.22
CA ALA A 395 126.67 6.36 64.23
C ALA A 395 127.20 6.72 65.64
N GLN A 396 126.46 6.38 66.71
CA GLN A 396 126.90 6.61 68.09
C GLN A 396 128.14 5.77 68.43
N ALA A 397 128.16 4.50 68.01
CA ALA A 397 129.28 3.60 68.29
C ALA A 397 130.59 4.07 67.61
N ALA A 398 130.52 4.62 66.39
CA ALA A 398 131.67 5.14 65.66
C ALA A 398 132.27 6.39 66.33
N PHE A 399 131.42 7.28 66.84
CA PHE A 399 131.85 8.49 67.55
C PHE A 399 132.63 8.16 68.84
N ASP A 400 132.11 7.23 69.64
CA ASP A 400 132.74 6.81 70.91
C ASP A 400 134.11 6.14 70.71
N GLN A 401 134.31 5.46 69.57
CA GLN A 401 135.60 4.86 69.22
C GLN A 401 136.64 5.93 68.87
N GLY A 402 136.27 6.89 68.01
CA GLY A 402 137.18 7.96 67.57
C GLY A 402 137.70 8.82 68.73
N GLU A 403 136.86 9.12 69.72
CA GLU A 403 137.24 9.91 70.89
C GLU A 403 138.39 9.27 71.69
N ARG A 404 138.39 7.93 71.82
CA ARG A 404 139.44 7.20 72.54
C ARG A 404 140.80 7.28 71.84
N GLU A 405 140.80 7.17 70.52
CA GLU A 405 142.03 7.20 69.71
C GLU A 405 142.69 8.59 69.73
N TYR A 406 141.89 9.66 69.71
CA TYR A 406 142.38 11.04 69.82
C TYR A 406 143.04 11.33 71.17
N LEU A 407 142.42 10.89 72.27
CA LEU A 407 142.97 11.09 73.61
C LEU A 407 144.31 10.35 73.79
N ALA A 408 144.42 9.12 73.28
CA ALA A 408 145.67 8.35 73.33
C ALA A 408 146.80 9.02 72.51
N GLY A 409 146.50 9.54 71.32
CA GLY A 409 147.48 10.25 70.50
C GLY A 409 148.00 11.55 71.15
N LEU A 410 147.16 12.23 71.94
CA LEU A 410 147.53 13.49 72.60
C LEU A 410 148.58 13.28 73.69
N GLU A 411 148.45 12.17 74.41
CA GLU A 411 149.36 11.80 75.50
C GLU A 411 150.76 11.46 74.97
N GLN A 412 150.84 10.68 73.87
CA GLN A 412 152.10 10.34 73.21
C GLN A 412 152.84 11.57 72.67
N TRP A 413 152.11 12.52 72.08
CA TRP A 413 152.70 13.75 71.57
C TRP A 413 153.35 14.60 72.67
N LYS A 414 152.68 14.76 73.83
CA LYS A 414 153.26 15.48 74.98
C LYS A 414 154.51 14.81 75.54
N ALA A 415 154.47 13.49 75.72
CA ALA A 415 155.58 12.73 76.27
C ALA A 415 156.86 12.84 75.41
N ALA A 416 156.71 12.86 74.08
CA ALA A 416 157.83 13.04 73.16
C ALA A 416 158.44 14.46 73.22
N GLY A 417 157.65 15.48 73.57
CA GLY A 417 158.14 16.86 73.74
C GLY A 417 159.05 17.00 74.97
N GLU A 418 158.66 16.39 76.09
CA GLU A 418 159.47 16.37 77.32
C GLU A 418 160.80 15.60 77.17
N ALA A 419 160.89 14.68 76.22
CA ALA A 419 162.14 13.96 75.92
C ALA A 419 163.18 14.89 75.27
N ILE A 420 162.75 15.83 74.41
CA ILE A 420 163.65 16.80 73.75
C ILE A 420 164.32 17.71 74.77
N GLU A 421 163.54 18.27 75.71
CA GLU A 421 164.05 19.18 76.76
C GLU A 421 165.09 18.49 77.64
N ARG A 422 164.89 17.21 77.95
CA ARG A 422 165.84 16.41 78.74
C ARG A 422 167.19 16.27 78.04
N GLU A 423 167.20 15.93 76.75
CA GLU A 423 168.45 15.72 76.02
C GLU A 423 169.20 17.03 75.72
N GLU A 424 168.50 18.15 75.55
CA GLU A 424 169.13 19.49 75.47
C GLU A 424 169.90 19.84 76.75
N LEU A 425 169.32 19.55 77.92
CA LEU A 425 169.95 19.82 79.20
C LEU A 425 171.21 18.95 79.43
N ASN A 426 171.16 17.68 79.01
CA ASN A 426 172.30 16.75 79.11
C ASN A 426 173.50 17.24 78.28
N LEU A 427 173.25 17.72 77.06
CA LEU A 427 174.30 18.24 76.19
C LEU A 427 174.99 19.48 76.78
N VAL A 428 174.22 20.42 77.34
CA VAL A 428 174.75 21.64 77.98
C VAL A 428 175.66 21.31 79.16
N ARG A 429 175.31 20.29 79.97
CA ARG A 429 176.15 19.83 81.09
C ARG A 429 177.51 19.29 80.63
N ALA A 430 177.52 18.50 79.55
CA ALA A 430 178.75 17.93 79.00
C ALA A 430 179.70 19.03 78.46
N GLU A 431 179.17 20.03 77.76
CA GLU A 431 179.95 21.15 77.24
C GLU A 431 180.57 22.01 78.37
N SER A 432 179.83 22.21 79.47
CA SER A 432 180.34 22.95 80.64
C SER A 432 181.49 22.24 81.34
N GLN A 433 181.45 20.91 81.51
CA GLN A 433 182.52 20.15 82.17
C GLN A 433 183.81 20.16 81.36
N LEU A 434 183.69 20.03 80.03
CA LEU A 434 184.83 20.13 79.12
C LEU A 434 185.53 21.49 79.23
N SER A 435 184.76 22.57 79.26
CA SER A 435 185.31 23.93 79.38
C SER A 435 186.07 24.15 80.70
N GLN A 436 185.63 23.50 81.78
CA GLN A 436 186.24 23.66 83.10
C GLN A 436 187.60 22.94 83.18
N ALA A 437 187.68 21.72 82.65
CA ALA A 437 188.92 20.95 82.57
C ALA A 437 189.99 21.64 81.70
N GLU A 438 189.60 22.28 80.58
CA GLU A 438 190.51 23.04 79.73
C GLU A 438 191.08 24.29 80.43
N ALA A 439 190.32 24.93 81.33
CA ALA A 439 190.76 26.11 82.06
C ALA A 439 191.79 25.79 83.15
N GLU A 440 191.58 24.71 83.91
CA GLU A 440 192.49 24.27 84.99
C GLU A 440 193.85 23.82 84.44
N TYR A 441 193.86 23.11 83.31
CA TYR A 441 195.08 22.73 82.60
C TYR A 441 195.96 23.95 82.22
N ASN A 442 195.36 25.00 81.66
CA ASN A 442 196.10 26.20 81.26
C ASN A 442 196.62 27.01 82.45
N ALA A 443 195.86 27.07 83.55
CA ALA A 443 196.25 27.78 84.76
C ALA A 443 197.46 27.13 85.44
N GLY A 444 197.49 25.79 85.53
CA GLY A 444 198.64 25.06 86.07
C GLY A 444 199.92 25.25 85.23
N LEU A 445 199.78 25.29 83.90
CA LEU A 445 200.91 25.43 82.98
C LEU A 445 201.62 26.77 83.21
N THR A 446 200.83 27.83 83.32
CA THR A 446 201.32 29.21 83.51
C THR A 446 202.03 29.38 84.86
N ALA A 447 201.50 28.77 85.93
CA ALA A 447 202.08 28.85 87.27
C ALA A 447 203.45 28.17 87.36
N LEU A 448 203.59 27.01 86.72
CA LEU A 448 204.84 26.27 86.63
C LEU A 448 205.93 27.08 85.91
N GLU A 449 205.60 27.66 84.76
CA GLU A 449 206.52 28.50 83.98
C GLU A 449 207.01 29.71 84.78
N GLY A 450 206.12 30.34 85.56
CA GLY A 450 206.44 31.48 86.43
C GLY A 450 207.36 31.11 87.60
N GLN A 451 207.16 29.96 88.24
CA GLN A 451 208.03 29.48 89.32
C GLN A 451 209.44 29.16 88.83
N LYS A 452 209.57 28.50 87.66
CA LYS A 452 210.88 28.23 87.03
C LYS A 452 211.65 29.53 86.79
N ALA A 453 211.00 30.55 86.21
CA ALA A 453 211.66 31.82 85.90
C ALA A 453 212.11 32.61 87.15
N GLN A 454 211.30 32.64 88.21
CA GLN A 454 211.69 33.28 89.48
C GLN A 454 212.83 32.56 90.19
N PHE A 455 212.83 31.23 90.11
CA PHE A 455 213.89 30.42 90.66
C PHE A 455 215.23 30.68 89.95
N ASP A 456 215.22 30.72 88.62
CA ASP A 456 216.40 31.06 87.82
C ASP A 456 216.97 32.45 88.18
N ILE A 457 216.12 33.47 88.37
CA ILE A 457 216.52 34.84 88.78
C ILE A 457 217.12 34.84 90.19
N LEU A 458 216.46 34.17 91.13
CA LEU A 458 216.94 34.06 92.50
C LEU A 458 218.31 33.38 92.52
N MET A 459 218.50 32.34 91.73
CA MET A 459 219.76 31.59 91.69
C MET A 459 220.89 32.44 91.16
N PHE A 460 220.61 33.23 90.14
CA PHE A 460 221.57 34.19 89.64
C PHE A 460 222.02 35.17 90.74
N GLN A 461 221.08 35.69 91.53
CA GLN A 461 221.37 36.58 92.66
C GLN A 461 222.18 35.87 93.75
N VAL A 462 221.76 34.67 94.16
CA VAL A 462 222.44 33.84 95.16
C VAL A 462 223.89 33.56 94.76
N LEU A 463 224.10 33.12 93.51
CA LEU A 463 225.42 32.86 92.96
C LEU A 463 226.29 34.12 92.98
N SER A 464 225.73 35.27 92.58
CA SER A 464 226.42 36.57 92.67
C SER A 464 226.79 36.94 94.11
N ALA A 465 225.91 36.68 95.08
CA ALA A 465 226.19 36.97 96.49
C ALA A 465 227.31 36.07 97.03
N LEU A 466 227.31 34.80 96.68
CA LEU A 466 228.34 33.84 97.05
C LEU A 466 229.70 34.21 96.46
N ASP A 467 229.71 34.54 95.18
CA ASP A 467 230.90 35.01 94.48
C ASP A 467 231.46 36.28 95.13
N ALA A 468 230.60 37.29 95.37
CA ALA A 468 230.97 38.53 96.05
C ALA A 468 231.48 38.30 97.49
N ALA A 469 230.96 37.25 98.14
CA ALA A 469 231.42 36.83 99.46
C ALA A 469 232.74 36.06 99.44
N GLY A 470 233.34 35.78 98.29
CA GLY A 470 234.64 35.12 98.20
C GLY A 470 234.58 33.60 98.21
N MET A 471 233.39 33.01 98.02
CA MET A 471 233.21 31.57 97.76
C MET A 471 232.48 31.40 96.42
N PRO A 472 233.18 31.48 95.28
CA PRO A 472 232.55 31.41 93.96
C PRO A 472 231.94 30.06 93.70
N PHE A 473 230.84 30.07 92.96
CA PHE A 473 230.30 28.88 92.33
C PHE A 473 230.17 29.10 90.83
N GLY A 474 230.46 28.04 90.08
CA GLY A 474 230.38 28.07 88.62
C GLY A 474 228.95 28.09 88.09
N SER A 475 227.95 27.47 88.76
CA SER A 475 226.54 27.48 88.32
C SER A 475 225.51 27.16 89.42
N ALA A 476 224.23 27.38 89.11
CA ALA A 476 223.09 27.08 89.98
C ALA A 476 222.97 25.59 90.28
N GLU A 477 222.97 24.75 89.25
CA GLU A 477 222.98 23.29 89.39
C GLU A 477 224.24 22.81 90.15
N GLU A 478 225.40 23.46 90.01
CA GLU A 478 226.65 23.10 90.72
C GLU A 478 226.62 23.48 92.21
N LEU A 479 225.95 24.59 92.56
CA LEU A 479 225.65 24.97 93.95
C LEU A 479 224.57 24.06 94.56
N LEU A 480 223.43 23.90 93.89
CA LEU A 480 222.30 23.08 94.33
C LEU A 480 222.74 21.63 94.53
N ALA A 481 223.52 21.08 93.59
CA ALA A 481 224.10 19.77 93.74
C ALA A 481 225.12 19.68 94.89
N ALA A 482 225.98 20.70 95.10
CA ALA A 482 226.91 20.71 96.24
C ALA A 482 226.17 20.78 97.60
N LEU A 483 225.06 21.51 97.65
CA LEU A 483 224.19 21.61 98.84
C LEU A 483 223.45 20.31 99.09
N GLU A 484 222.92 19.69 98.05
CA GLU A 484 222.16 18.44 98.13
C GLU A 484 223.06 17.25 98.48
N ALA A 485 224.33 17.27 98.04
CA ALA A 485 225.31 16.21 98.28
C ALA A 485 225.93 16.22 99.69
N ASP A 486 226.09 17.39 100.34
CA ASP A 486 226.55 17.50 101.75
C ASP A 486 225.65 18.48 102.58
N PRO A 487 224.39 18.09 102.88
CA PRO A 487 223.31 18.99 103.35
C PRO A 487 223.36 19.44 104.82
N ALA A 488 224.42 19.09 105.57
CA ALA A 488 224.75 19.72 106.87
C ALA A 488 226.23 20.11 106.94
N GLY A 489 226.85 20.07 105.76
CA GLY A 489 228.28 20.11 105.62
C GLY A 489 228.84 21.49 105.81
N PRO A 490 230.18 21.55 105.86
CA PRO A 490 230.88 22.81 105.89
C PRO A 490 230.42 23.76 104.75
N ILE A 491 230.14 23.30 103.51
CA ILE A 491 229.65 24.16 102.40
C ILE A 491 228.25 24.70 102.68
N TYR A 492 227.34 23.83 103.10
CA TYR A 492 225.95 24.16 103.39
C TYR A 492 225.82 25.25 104.47
N THR A 493 226.54 25.10 105.59
CA THR A 493 226.56 26.09 106.69
C THR A 493 227.17 27.41 106.26
N SER A 494 228.23 27.36 105.46
CA SER A 494 228.88 28.57 104.95
C SER A 494 227.99 29.32 103.95
N VAL A 495 227.38 28.63 102.99
CA VAL A 495 226.49 29.23 101.96
C VAL A 495 225.26 29.86 102.61
N GLY A 496 224.61 29.17 103.54
CA GLY A 496 223.47 29.76 104.25
C GLY A 496 223.89 30.99 105.06
N ALA A 497 225.01 30.89 105.77
CA ALA A 497 225.57 32.03 106.47
C ALA A 497 225.85 33.21 105.50
N ILE A 498 226.39 32.94 104.31
CA ILE A 498 226.68 33.95 103.28
C ILE A 498 225.40 34.59 102.75
N LEU A 499 224.42 33.79 102.33
CA LEU A 499 223.12 34.26 101.83
C LEU A 499 222.44 35.18 102.84
N SER A 500 222.48 34.77 104.11
CA SER A 500 221.99 35.56 105.25
C SER A 500 222.78 36.87 105.40
N GLY A 501 224.10 36.82 105.24
CA GLY A 501 224.96 38.01 105.24
C GLY A 501 224.66 38.99 104.10
N ALA A 502 224.28 38.52 102.91
CA ALA A 502 223.83 39.35 101.79
C ALA A 502 222.38 39.85 101.96
N GLY A 503 221.72 39.37 103.02
CA GLY A 503 220.31 39.63 103.27
C GLY A 503 219.36 39.03 102.22
N MET A 504 219.79 38.09 101.37
CA MET A 504 218.87 37.37 100.49
C MET A 504 217.98 36.48 101.37
N PRO A 505 216.64 36.59 101.30
CA PRO A 505 215.70 35.91 102.19
C PRO A 505 215.53 34.46 101.75
N VAL A 506 216.64 33.72 101.64
CA VAL A 506 216.62 32.35 101.18
C VAL A 506 217.71 31.55 101.82
N THR A 507 217.34 30.31 102.08
CA THR A 507 218.20 29.30 102.67
C THR A 507 218.44 28.19 101.66
N PRO A 508 219.47 27.36 101.88
CA PRO A 508 219.77 26.27 100.96
C PRO A 508 218.64 25.23 100.85
N ASP A 509 217.95 24.96 101.96
CA ASP A 509 216.78 24.07 101.99
C ASP A 509 215.66 24.61 101.08
N ASP A 510 215.42 25.93 101.10
CA ASP A 510 214.40 26.56 100.26
C ASP A 510 214.70 26.36 98.78
N LEU A 511 215.97 26.43 98.39
CA LEU A 511 216.39 26.26 97.01
C LEU A 511 216.02 24.87 96.48
N LEU A 512 216.34 23.83 97.26
CA LEU A 512 216.06 22.44 96.93
C LEU A 512 214.57 22.11 96.98
N ALA A 513 213.86 22.63 97.99
CA ALA A 513 212.41 22.50 98.08
C ALA A 513 211.70 23.14 96.87
N THR A 514 212.22 24.26 96.37
CA THR A 514 211.67 24.93 95.19
C THR A 514 211.88 24.11 93.92
N GLN A 515 213.03 23.44 93.77
CA GLN A 515 213.30 22.54 92.64
C GLN A 515 212.37 21.32 92.60
N GLN A 516 212.08 20.69 93.75
CA GLN A 516 211.13 19.58 93.84
C GLN A 516 209.68 20.00 93.57
N ALA A 517 209.28 21.21 93.98
CA ALA A 517 207.95 21.76 93.72
C ALA A 517 207.69 21.91 92.20
N ILE A 518 208.71 22.30 91.44
CA ILE A 518 208.64 22.42 89.98
C ILE A 518 208.42 21.05 89.32
N ALA A 519 209.10 19.99 89.76
CA ALA A 519 208.93 18.64 89.21
C ALA A 519 207.53 18.05 89.50
N TYR A 520 206.95 18.35 90.66
CA TYR A 520 205.59 17.91 91.01
C TYR A 520 204.52 18.58 90.14
N ALA A 521 204.65 19.88 89.88
CA ALA A 521 203.71 20.64 89.05
C ALA A 521 203.74 20.22 87.56
N GLU A 522 204.87 19.70 87.04
CA GLU A 522 204.93 19.09 85.69
C GLU A 522 204.06 17.82 85.56
N ALA A 523 203.96 17.00 86.62
CA ALA A 523 203.21 15.76 86.60
C ALA A 523 201.68 15.98 86.70
N GLU A 524 201.22 16.97 87.48
CA GLU A 524 199.80 17.33 87.58
C GLU A 524 199.24 17.81 86.22
N LEU A 525 200.07 18.49 85.43
CA LEU A 525 199.65 19.00 84.13
C LEU A 525 199.33 17.89 83.12
N SER A 526 200.12 16.81 83.12
CA SER A 526 199.89 15.66 82.24
C SER A 526 198.56 14.95 82.54
N ALA A 527 198.09 14.97 83.78
CA ALA A 527 196.82 14.36 84.16
C ALA A 527 195.62 15.18 83.64
N ALA A 528 195.69 16.51 83.76
CA ALA A 528 194.63 17.41 83.28
C ALA A 528 194.43 17.37 81.75
N ALA A 529 195.47 17.05 80.96
CA ALA A 529 195.34 16.85 79.51
C ALA A 529 194.43 15.66 79.12
N ALA A 530 194.38 14.60 79.93
CA ALA A 530 193.60 13.40 79.66
C ALA A 530 192.09 13.60 79.89
N GLU A 531 191.71 14.43 80.86
CA GLU A 531 190.31 14.74 81.17
C GLU A 531 189.61 15.53 80.04
N ILE A 532 190.35 16.43 79.37
CA ILE A 532 189.84 17.21 78.23
C ILE A 532 189.43 16.30 77.07
N ALA A 533 190.21 15.24 76.79
CA ALA A 533 189.90 14.29 75.72
C ALA A 533 188.60 13.52 76.00
N ALA A 534 188.34 13.14 77.25
CA ALA A 534 187.12 12.47 77.65
C ALA A 534 185.88 13.39 77.53
N GLY A 535 186.02 14.67 77.91
CA GLY A 535 184.94 15.66 77.79
C GLY A 535 184.48 15.88 76.33
N ARG A 536 185.39 15.87 75.36
CA ARG A 536 185.03 16.05 73.94
C ARG A 536 184.17 14.92 73.37
N ALA A 537 184.38 13.69 73.83
CA ALA A 537 183.59 12.53 73.39
C ALA A 537 182.16 12.54 73.97
N ALA A 538 181.96 13.07 75.18
CA ALA A 538 180.64 13.18 75.79
C ALA A 538 179.71 14.15 75.02
N CYS A 539 180.25 15.26 74.51
CA CYS A 539 179.46 16.25 73.77
C CYS A 539 178.94 15.74 72.42
N SER A 540 179.66 14.85 71.73
CA SER A 540 179.21 14.35 70.42
C SER A 540 178.04 13.38 70.53
N GLU A 541 178.01 12.51 71.55
CA GLU A 541 176.90 11.59 71.79
C GLU A 541 175.63 12.32 72.23
N GLY A 542 175.76 13.36 73.06
CA GLY A 542 174.61 14.19 73.48
C GLY A 542 173.89 14.86 72.30
N ARG A 543 174.61 15.28 71.25
CA ARG A 543 173.99 15.88 70.05
C ARG A 543 173.15 14.87 69.26
N ARG A 544 173.59 13.61 69.16
CA ARG A 544 172.88 12.56 68.40
C ARG A 544 171.55 12.19 69.05
N GLN A 545 171.51 12.12 70.38
CA GLN A 545 170.32 11.74 71.14
C GLN A 545 169.22 12.80 71.03
N LEU A 546 169.60 14.08 70.99
CA LEU A 546 168.65 15.18 70.82
C LEU A 546 167.92 15.16 69.46
N ASP A 547 168.64 14.87 68.36
CA ASP A 547 168.05 14.83 67.02
C ASP A 547 167.02 13.69 66.88
N GLN A 548 167.27 12.55 67.52
CA GLN A 548 166.34 11.42 67.53
C GLN A 548 165.03 11.79 68.26
N ALA A 549 165.12 12.43 69.43
CA ALA A 549 163.93 12.88 70.18
C ALA A 549 163.08 13.88 69.38
N LYS A 550 163.72 14.77 68.59
CA LYS A 550 163.02 15.74 67.72
C LYS A 550 162.20 15.06 66.62
N ALA A 551 162.71 13.98 66.03
CA ALA A 551 161.98 13.22 65.01
C ALA A 551 160.72 12.52 65.58
N GLU A 552 160.85 11.89 66.75
CA GLU A 552 159.76 11.15 67.41
C GLU A 552 158.58 12.07 67.78
N HIS A 553 158.84 13.28 68.25
CA HIS A 553 157.79 14.27 68.56
C HIS A 553 156.97 14.69 67.32
N SER A 554 157.62 14.84 66.16
CA SER A 554 156.92 15.21 64.92
C SER A 554 155.97 14.11 64.43
N ALA A 555 156.35 12.84 64.57
CA ALA A 555 155.55 11.69 64.16
C ALA A 555 154.28 11.54 65.03
N ALA A 556 154.41 11.76 66.34
CA ALA A 556 153.29 11.72 67.27
C ALA A 556 152.23 12.81 66.97
N LYS A 557 152.64 13.97 66.45
CA LYS A 557 151.69 15.05 66.09
C LYS A 557 150.78 14.68 64.92
N VAL A 558 151.31 13.99 63.91
CA VAL A 558 150.54 13.58 62.73
C VAL A 558 149.44 12.57 63.11
N GLN A 559 149.75 11.63 64.01
CA GLN A 559 148.78 10.64 64.46
C GLN A 559 147.60 11.28 65.22
N LEU A 560 147.87 12.29 66.05
CA LEU A 560 146.85 13.03 66.77
C LEU A 560 145.87 13.76 65.83
N ASP A 561 146.37 14.37 64.76
CA ASP A 561 145.52 15.15 63.84
C ASP A 561 144.59 14.25 63.00
N VAL A 562 145.04 13.04 62.64
CA VAL A 562 144.20 12.03 61.95
C VAL A 562 143.03 11.58 62.82
N ALA A 563 143.29 11.27 64.10
CA ALA A 563 142.24 10.86 65.03
C ALA A 563 141.20 11.98 65.25
N GLY A 564 141.61 13.25 65.18
CA GLY A 564 140.70 14.39 65.30
C GLY A 564 139.69 14.50 64.15
N ALA A 565 140.08 14.16 62.92
CA ALA A 565 139.21 14.27 61.75
C ALA A 565 138.09 13.21 61.72
N GLU A 566 138.34 12.00 62.24
CA GLU A 566 137.36 10.90 62.20
C GLU A 566 136.20 11.11 63.19
N ILE A 567 136.45 11.82 64.30
CA ILE A 567 135.42 12.20 65.28
C ILE A 567 134.38 13.15 64.66
N GLU A 568 134.83 14.15 63.90
CA GLU A 568 133.96 15.17 63.29
C GLU A 568 132.97 14.54 62.30
N LYS A 569 133.46 13.57 61.51
CA LYS A 569 132.64 12.81 60.55
C LYS A 569 131.57 11.97 61.23
N SER A 570 131.91 11.30 62.32
CA SER A 570 130.97 10.48 63.10
C SER A 570 129.89 11.34 63.77
N ARG A 571 130.23 12.57 64.20
CA ARG A 571 129.27 13.54 64.75
C ARG A 571 128.21 13.98 63.74
N GLN A 572 128.59 14.15 62.47
CA GLN A 572 127.66 14.56 61.42
C GLN A 572 126.63 13.46 61.11
N GLN A 573 127.06 12.20 61.07
CA GLN A 573 126.18 11.05 60.83
C GLN A 573 125.09 10.89 61.91
N LEU A 574 125.42 11.18 63.17
CA LEU A 574 124.45 11.16 64.27
C LEU A 574 123.31 12.16 64.08
N ASN A 575 123.61 13.38 63.65
CA ASN A 575 122.60 14.43 63.47
C ASN A 575 121.62 14.09 62.34
N ASP A 576 122.12 13.52 61.24
CA ASP A 576 121.29 13.11 60.10
C ASP A 576 120.32 11.99 60.49
N GLY A 577 120.77 11.03 61.32
CA GLY A 577 119.92 9.96 61.85
C GLY A 577 118.73 10.48 62.66
N TRP A 578 118.96 11.45 63.54
CA TRP A 578 117.89 12.07 64.36
C TRP A 578 116.85 12.82 63.52
N ALA A 579 117.26 13.49 62.44
CA ALA A 579 116.35 14.21 61.56
C ALA A 579 115.41 13.25 60.78
N GLN A 580 115.92 12.11 60.30
CA GLN A 580 115.13 11.12 59.58
C GLN A 580 114.05 10.49 60.47
N LEU A 581 114.38 10.19 61.73
CA LEU A 581 113.43 9.59 62.68
C LEU A 581 112.21 10.50 62.97
N ALA A 582 112.43 11.82 63.03
CA ALA A 582 111.38 12.79 63.28
C ALA A 582 110.36 12.85 62.12
N SER A 583 110.83 12.81 60.87
CA SER A 583 109.98 12.83 59.67
C SER A 583 109.09 11.58 59.59
N ALA A 584 109.67 10.39 59.84
CA ALA A 584 108.93 9.14 59.79
C ALA A 584 107.80 9.05 60.85
N ARG A 585 107.98 9.70 62.01
CA ARG A 585 106.95 9.76 63.05
C ARG A 585 105.72 10.58 62.63
N ALA A 586 105.91 11.68 61.89
CA ALA A 586 104.81 12.53 61.44
C ALA A 586 103.92 11.82 60.41
N MET A 587 104.50 11.07 59.48
CA MET A 587 103.75 10.28 58.48
C MET A 587 102.83 9.23 59.13
N LEU A 588 103.28 8.60 60.21
CA LEU A 588 102.49 7.59 60.94
C LEU A 588 101.23 8.15 61.61
N ASP A 589 101.29 9.38 62.11
CA ASP A 589 100.17 10.00 62.82
C ASP A 589 99.08 10.46 61.83
N ASP A 590 99.44 10.92 60.63
CA ASP A 590 98.50 11.33 59.58
C ASP A 590 97.74 10.13 58.98
N ALA A 591 98.45 9.04 58.66
CA ALA A 591 97.85 7.82 58.14
C ALA A 591 96.83 7.20 59.12
N ARG A 592 97.05 7.33 60.44
CA ARG A 592 96.08 6.89 61.46
C ARG A 592 94.78 7.70 61.46
N ALA A 593 94.84 9.00 61.18
CA ALA A 593 93.66 9.85 61.14
C ALA A 593 92.77 9.54 59.93
N GLN A 594 93.38 9.32 58.76
CA GLN A 594 92.65 8.95 57.53
C GLN A 594 91.88 7.63 57.68
N LEU A 595 92.51 6.61 58.28
CA LEU A 595 91.89 5.31 58.53
C LEU A 595 90.65 5.37 59.43
N ALA A 596 90.59 6.32 60.37
CA ALA A 596 89.43 6.49 61.25
C ALA A 596 88.23 7.12 60.51
N SER A 597 88.49 8.08 59.62
CA SER A 597 87.46 8.76 58.83
C SER A 597 86.80 7.80 57.82
N GLY A 598 87.59 7.04 57.07
CA GLY A 598 87.07 6.11 56.06
C GLY A 598 86.10 5.05 56.63
N ARG A 599 86.33 4.58 57.86
CA ARG A 599 85.43 3.61 58.52
C ARG A 599 84.05 4.17 58.84
N SER A 600 83.96 5.47 59.12
CA SER A 600 82.70 6.12 59.47
C SER A 600 81.80 6.34 58.24
N GLU A 601 82.38 6.67 57.09
CA GLU A 601 81.64 6.94 55.86
C GLU A 601 81.04 5.65 55.26
N ILE A 602 81.77 4.53 55.29
CA ILE A 602 81.26 3.21 54.86
C ILE A 602 80.01 2.80 55.67
N ALA A 603 79.99 3.09 56.98
CA ALA A 603 78.86 2.72 57.85
C ALA A 603 77.59 3.53 57.56
N LYS A 604 77.70 4.77 57.07
CA LYS A 604 76.55 5.59 56.67
C LYS A 604 75.99 5.09 55.33
N ALA A 605 76.85 4.90 54.33
CA ALA A 605 76.45 4.47 53.00
C ALA A 605 75.68 3.14 53.01
N ARG A 606 76.05 2.19 53.87
CA ARG A 606 75.31 0.91 54.03
C ARG A 606 73.88 1.10 54.55
N ARG A 607 73.63 2.04 55.47
CA ARG A 607 72.29 2.27 56.02
C ARG A 607 71.34 2.93 55.03
N GLU A 608 71.86 3.82 54.19
CA GLU A 608 71.08 4.49 53.15
C GLU A 608 70.61 3.48 52.09
N LEU A 609 71.48 2.56 51.68
CA LEU A 609 71.15 1.44 50.78
C LEU A 609 70.06 0.51 51.33
N ASP A 610 70.15 0.11 52.59
CA ASP A 610 69.16 -0.79 53.21
C ASP A 610 67.76 -0.17 53.27
N ASN A 611 67.66 1.15 53.42
CA ASN A 611 66.37 1.86 53.42
C ASN A 611 65.80 1.99 52.00
N GLY A 612 66.62 2.33 51.00
CA GLY A 612 66.18 2.41 49.61
C GLY A 612 65.61 1.08 49.09
N TRP A 613 66.18 -0.06 49.50
CA TRP A 613 65.69 -1.38 49.09
C TRP A 613 64.31 -1.70 49.65
N ARG A 614 63.99 -1.21 50.85
CA ARG A 614 62.67 -1.40 51.46
C ARG A 614 61.60 -0.61 50.72
N GLU A 615 61.87 0.67 50.43
CA GLU A 615 60.93 1.55 49.72
C GLU A 615 60.61 1.05 48.30
N TYR A 616 61.63 0.58 47.57
CA TYR A 616 61.44 -0.05 46.25
C TYR A 616 60.52 -1.28 46.32
N SER A 617 60.72 -2.16 47.31
CA SER A 617 59.92 -3.39 47.45
C SER A 617 58.44 -3.14 47.78
N GLU A 618 58.15 -2.12 48.59
CA GLU A 618 56.77 -1.73 48.92
C GLU A 618 56.06 -1.08 47.71
N GLY A 619 56.79 -0.35 46.88
CA GLY A 619 56.25 0.21 45.64
C GLY A 619 55.82 -0.86 44.63
N VAL A 620 56.59 -1.97 44.51
CA VAL A 620 56.26 -3.07 43.60
C VAL A 620 54.94 -3.74 43.98
N ALA A 621 54.72 -3.97 45.28
CA ALA A 621 53.50 -4.62 45.76
C ALA A 621 52.25 -3.78 45.49
N LYS A 622 52.30 -2.47 45.74
CA LYS A 622 51.18 -1.54 45.49
C LYS A 622 50.79 -1.47 44.02
N LEU A 623 51.77 -1.54 43.11
CA LEU A 623 51.51 -1.52 41.66
C LEU A 623 50.78 -2.79 41.21
N ALA A 624 51.16 -3.96 41.74
CA ALA A 624 50.53 -5.23 41.41
C ALA A 624 49.08 -5.32 41.90
N ASP A 625 48.79 -4.78 43.09
CA ASP A 625 47.42 -4.74 43.63
C ASP A 625 46.51 -3.84 42.78
N ALA A 626 47.00 -2.67 42.34
CA ALA A 626 46.25 -1.75 41.49
C ALA A 626 45.94 -2.34 40.09
N GLU A 627 46.88 -3.09 39.50
CA GLU A 627 46.66 -3.77 38.21
C GLU A 627 45.60 -4.90 38.34
N ALA A 628 45.56 -5.60 39.48
CA ALA A 628 44.59 -6.68 39.72
C ALA A 628 43.16 -6.17 39.97
N GLU A 629 43.01 -5.05 40.70
CA GLU A 629 41.72 -4.43 40.99
C GLU A 629 41.05 -3.89 39.71
N LEU A 630 41.82 -3.24 38.84
CA LEU A 630 41.33 -2.77 37.54
C LEU A 630 40.81 -3.92 36.66
N ALA A 631 41.54 -5.05 36.62
CA ALA A 631 41.13 -6.20 35.82
C ALA A 631 39.80 -6.84 36.29
N ALA A 632 39.53 -6.83 37.60
CA ALA A 632 38.31 -7.38 38.17
C ALA A 632 37.07 -6.52 37.89
N GLU A 633 37.19 -5.19 38.00
CA GLU A 633 36.09 -4.25 37.73
C GLU A 633 35.70 -4.23 36.25
N VAL A 634 36.69 -4.28 35.33
CA VAL A 634 36.42 -4.34 33.89
C VAL A 634 35.66 -5.61 33.50
N ALA A 635 36.07 -6.78 34.03
CA ALA A 635 35.42 -8.05 33.72
C ALA A 635 33.95 -8.10 34.16
N LYS A 636 33.61 -7.45 35.28
CA LYS A 636 32.23 -7.37 35.78
C LYS A 636 31.36 -6.46 34.91
N ALA A 637 31.87 -5.29 34.55
CA ALA A 637 31.15 -4.35 33.69
C ALA A 637 30.91 -4.89 32.27
N GLU A 638 31.87 -5.64 31.71
CA GLU A 638 31.71 -6.29 30.40
C GLU A 638 30.60 -7.36 30.38
N GLU A 639 30.40 -8.09 31.49
CA GLU A 639 29.33 -9.08 31.60
C GLU A 639 27.95 -8.41 31.70
N GLU A 640 27.83 -7.34 32.48
CA GLU A 640 26.59 -6.54 32.60
C GLU A 640 26.18 -5.93 31.24
N ILE A 641 27.15 -5.39 30.48
CA ILE A 641 26.94 -4.89 29.12
C ILE A 641 26.46 -6.00 28.18
N ARG A 642 27.04 -7.20 28.27
CA ARG A 642 26.66 -8.34 27.41
C ARG A 642 25.23 -8.81 27.69
N THR A 643 24.80 -8.83 28.96
CA THR A 643 23.42 -9.17 29.31
C THR A 643 22.42 -8.15 28.77
N ALA A 644 22.72 -6.86 28.91
CA ALA A 644 21.89 -5.78 28.37
C ALA A 644 21.77 -5.82 26.84
N GLU A 645 22.86 -6.18 26.13
CA GLU A 645 22.82 -6.39 24.67
C GLU A 645 21.91 -7.57 24.26
N ALA A 646 21.92 -8.66 25.02
CA ALA A 646 21.08 -9.83 24.74
C ALA A 646 19.59 -9.56 24.99
N ASP A 647 19.26 -8.85 26.08
CA ASP A 647 17.90 -8.47 26.40
C ASP A 647 17.33 -7.47 25.37
N LEU A 648 18.16 -6.52 24.91
CA LEU A 648 17.79 -5.58 23.86
C LEU A 648 17.52 -6.30 22.52
N ALA A 649 18.37 -7.26 22.14
CA ALA A 649 18.18 -8.04 20.92
C ALA A 649 16.91 -8.89 20.95
N LYS A 650 16.53 -9.42 22.13
CA LYS A 650 15.27 -10.13 22.32
C LYS A 650 14.07 -9.20 22.19
N ALA A 651 14.10 -8.03 22.84
CA ALA A 651 13.03 -7.03 22.74
C ALA A 651 12.82 -6.56 21.29
N GLU A 652 13.90 -6.35 20.52
CA GLU A 652 13.82 -6.01 19.09
C GLU A 652 13.20 -7.13 18.23
N ALA A 653 13.47 -8.41 18.57
CA ALA A 653 12.87 -9.55 17.88
C ALA A 653 11.36 -9.69 18.19
N ASP A 654 10.98 -9.56 19.46
CA ASP A 654 9.57 -9.61 19.89
C ASP A 654 8.76 -8.45 19.26
N TYR A 655 9.35 -7.25 19.15
CA TYR A 655 8.74 -6.11 18.44
C TYR A 655 8.55 -6.37 16.94
N ALA A 656 9.51 -7.03 16.28
CA ALA A 656 9.41 -7.36 14.86
C ALA A 656 8.33 -8.40 14.56
N ASP A 657 8.18 -9.41 15.43
CA ASP A 657 7.10 -10.40 15.33
C ASP A 657 5.73 -9.77 15.60
N GLY A 658 5.61 -8.89 16.60
CA GLY A 658 4.38 -8.13 16.84
C GLY A 658 3.98 -7.26 15.65
N LEU A 659 4.96 -6.64 14.96
CA LEU A 659 4.70 -5.83 13.75
C LEU A 659 4.13 -6.68 12.60
N ARG A 660 4.62 -7.92 12.43
CA ARG A 660 4.09 -8.86 11.43
C ARG A 660 2.66 -9.30 11.75
N GLN A 661 2.38 -9.64 13.00
CA GLN A 661 1.03 -10.03 13.42
C GLN A 661 0.03 -8.90 13.21
N LEU A 662 0.46 -7.65 13.43
CA LEU A 662 -0.35 -6.47 13.14
C LEU A 662 -0.63 -6.31 11.63
N GLU A 663 0.39 -6.46 10.77
CA GLU A 663 0.21 -6.42 9.31
C GLU A 663 -0.72 -7.53 8.79
N GLU A 664 -0.59 -8.75 9.32
CA GLU A 664 -1.46 -9.87 8.98
C GLU A 664 -2.90 -9.63 9.43
N GLY A 665 -3.11 -9.15 10.67
CA GLY A 665 -4.44 -8.81 11.19
C GLY A 665 -5.11 -7.67 10.43
N GLU A 666 -4.35 -6.63 10.04
CA GLU A 666 -4.87 -5.55 9.18
C GLU A 666 -5.26 -6.05 7.79
N ALA A 667 -4.47 -6.94 7.18
CA ALA A 667 -4.77 -7.52 5.88
C ALA A 667 -6.03 -8.40 5.90
N GLU A 668 -6.21 -9.22 6.94
CA GLU A 668 -7.42 -10.02 7.13
C GLU A 668 -8.66 -9.15 7.36
N TYR A 669 -8.55 -8.09 8.16
CA TYR A 669 -9.63 -7.12 8.36
C TYR A 669 -10.09 -6.46 7.06
N TRP A 670 -9.17 -5.96 6.24
CA TRP A 670 -9.54 -5.32 4.97
C TRP A 670 -10.17 -6.28 3.98
N LYS A 671 -9.75 -7.55 3.98
CA LYS A 671 -10.37 -8.58 3.16
C LYS A 671 -11.79 -8.90 3.65
N ALA A 672 -11.97 -9.14 4.94
CA ALA A 672 -13.28 -9.40 5.53
C ALA A 672 -14.24 -8.24 5.29
N LYS A 673 -13.78 -7.00 5.45
CA LYS A 673 -14.56 -5.80 5.13
C LYS A 673 -15.00 -5.75 3.67
N ALA A 674 -14.10 -6.05 2.73
CA ALA A 674 -14.43 -6.06 1.31
C ALA A 674 -15.41 -7.16 0.93
N ASP A 675 -15.29 -8.36 1.52
CA ASP A 675 -16.21 -9.48 1.30
C ASP A 675 -17.61 -9.14 1.84
N VAL A 676 -17.70 -8.60 3.07
CA VAL A 676 -18.97 -8.11 3.68
C VAL A 676 -19.61 -6.99 2.85
N GLU A 677 -18.84 -5.97 2.45
CA GLU A 677 -19.37 -4.86 1.64
C GLU A 677 -19.94 -5.35 0.30
N LYS A 678 -19.33 -6.40 -0.28
CA LYS A 678 -19.82 -7.01 -1.51
C LYS A 678 -21.09 -7.81 -1.27
N GLU A 679 -21.16 -8.65 -0.24
CA GLU A 679 -22.36 -9.43 0.08
C GLU A 679 -23.55 -8.52 0.40
N LEU A 680 -23.33 -7.41 1.13
CA LEU A 680 -24.36 -6.40 1.37
C LEU A 680 -24.77 -5.68 0.07
N ALA A 681 -23.84 -5.38 -0.82
CA ALA A 681 -24.17 -4.76 -2.11
C ALA A 681 -25.01 -5.70 -3.00
N ASP A 682 -24.65 -6.98 -3.07
CA ASP A 682 -25.37 -8.00 -3.85
C ASP A 682 -26.80 -8.20 -3.27
N ALA A 683 -26.93 -8.34 -1.95
CA ALA A 683 -28.23 -8.47 -1.28
C ALA A 683 -29.13 -7.23 -1.46
N TRP A 684 -28.56 -6.02 -1.42
CA TRP A 684 -29.30 -4.80 -1.68
C TRP A 684 -29.75 -4.70 -3.14
N GLN A 685 -28.94 -5.20 -4.06
CA GLN A 685 -29.27 -5.21 -5.48
C GLN A 685 -30.43 -6.16 -5.78
N GLU A 686 -30.50 -7.33 -5.13
CA GLU A 686 -31.66 -8.22 -5.23
C GLU A 686 -32.95 -7.57 -4.72
N ILE A 687 -32.87 -6.79 -3.63
CA ILE A 687 -34.02 -6.02 -3.12
C ILE A 687 -34.46 -4.96 -4.13
N LEU A 688 -33.53 -4.25 -4.76
CA LEU A 688 -33.83 -3.26 -5.80
C LEU A 688 -34.47 -3.89 -7.04
N ASP A 689 -33.97 -5.04 -7.48
CA ASP A 689 -34.52 -5.76 -8.63
C ASP A 689 -35.93 -6.29 -8.33
N ALA A 690 -36.19 -6.77 -7.11
CA ALA A 690 -37.54 -7.15 -6.66
C ALA A 690 -38.50 -5.94 -6.59
N GLU A 691 -38.03 -4.77 -6.13
CA GLU A 691 -38.82 -3.53 -6.09
C GLU A 691 -39.15 -3.02 -7.50
N ALA A 692 -38.20 -3.12 -8.43
CA ALA A 692 -38.43 -2.81 -9.84
C ALA A 692 -39.44 -3.78 -10.48
N ALA A 693 -39.33 -5.08 -10.21
CA ALA A 693 -40.28 -6.09 -10.70
C ALA A 693 -41.70 -5.84 -10.19
N LEU A 694 -41.85 -5.41 -8.93
CA LEU A 694 -43.14 -4.98 -8.36
C LEU A 694 -43.73 -3.75 -9.07
N GLY A 695 -42.88 -2.80 -9.47
CA GLY A 695 -43.28 -1.61 -10.21
C GLY A 695 -43.75 -1.89 -11.65
N ASP A 696 -43.25 -2.96 -12.27
CA ASP A 696 -43.59 -3.36 -13.65
C ASP A 696 -44.90 -4.19 -13.75
N ILE A 697 -45.53 -4.55 -12.62
CA ILE A 697 -46.82 -5.26 -12.63
C ILE A 697 -47.91 -4.33 -13.16
N GLU A 698 -48.45 -4.65 -14.35
CA GLU A 698 -49.55 -3.89 -14.94
C GLU A 698 -50.80 -3.91 -14.06
N HIS A 699 -51.52 -2.80 -13.98
CA HIS A 699 -52.79 -2.76 -13.25
C HIS A 699 -53.85 -3.65 -13.94
N PRO A 700 -54.57 -4.49 -13.17
CA PRO A 700 -55.76 -5.20 -13.64
C PRO A 700 -56.74 -4.23 -14.30
N LYS A 701 -57.36 -4.65 -15.39
CA LYS A 701 -58.39 -3.88 -16.10
C LYS A 701 -59.57 -4.76 -16.44
N TRP A 702 -60.76 -4.20 -16.28
CA TRP A 702 -61.99 -4.77 -16.80
C TRP A 702 -62.32 -4.13 -18.14
N TYR A 703 -62.65 -4.96 -19.11
CA TYR A 703 -63.23 -4.57 -20.37
C TYR A 703 -64.68 -4.99 -20.37
N VAL A 704 -65.58 -4.00 -20.40
CA VAL A 704 -67.02 -4.22 -20.44
C VAL A 704 -67.49 -4.11 -21.87
N PHE A 705 -68.29 -5.07 -22.29
CA PHE A 705 -68.81 -5.18 -23.65
C PHE A 705 -70.31 -5.39 -23.62
N ASP A 706 -70.98 -4.93 -24.67
CA ASP A 706 -72.39 -5.18 -24.94
C ASP A 706 -72.55 -6.07 -26.18
N ARG A 707 -73.79 -6.30 -26.61
CA ARG A 707 -74.07 -7.04 -27.85
C ARG A 707 -73.49 -6.38 -29.10
N THR A 708 -73.29 -5.07 -29.14
CA THR A 708 -72.72 -4.38 -30.31
C THR A 708 -71.26 -4.77 -30.55
N SER A 709 -70.57 -5.18 -29.49
CA SER A 709 -69.19 -5.68 -29.55
C SER A 709 -69.08 -7.11 -30.11
N ASN A 710 -70.19 -7.85 -30.20
CA ASN A 710 -70.23 -9.18 -30.82
C ASN A 710 -70.28 -9.07 -32.36
N VAL A 711 -69.40 -9.79 -33.06
CA VAL A 711 -69.27 -9.72 -34.52
C VAL A 711 -70.55 -10.16 -35.24
N SER A 712 -71.21 -11.21 -34.74
CA SER A 712 -72.45 -11.72 -35.36
C SER A 712 -73.61 -10.72 -35.22
N TYR A 713 -73.71 -10.02 -34.09
CA TYR A 713 -74.69 -8.94 -33.90
C TYR A 713 -74.39 -7.73 -34.79
N ALA A 714 -73.15 -7.22 -34.73
CA ALA A 714 -72.74 -6.02 -35.46
C ALA A 714 -72.92 -6.18 -36.97
N SER A 715 -72.54 -7.33 -37.51
CA SER A 715 -72.72 -7.65 -38.93
C SER A 715 -74.18 -7.75 -39.34
N PHE A 716 -75.00 -8.46 -38.55
CA PHE A 716 -76.42 -8.59 -38.83
C PHE A 716 -77.14 -7.24 -38.79
N SER A 717 -76.90 -6.44 -37.76
CA SER A 717 -77.48 -5.09 -37.62
C SER A 717 -77.10 -4.22 -38.82
N MET A 718 -75.80 -4.14 -39.16
CA MET A 718 -75.32 -3.41 -40.33
C MET A 718 -76.00 -3.88 -41.64
N HIS A 719 -76.22 -5.19 -41.81
CA HIS A 719 -76.84 -5.73 -43.01
C HIS A 719 -78.35 -5.44 -43.06
N ALA A 720 -79.05 -5.56 -41.94
CA ALA A 720 -80.47 -5.23 -41.81
C ALA A 720 -80.74 -3.74 -42.06
N GLU A 721 -79.84 -2.85 -41.60
CA GLU A 721 -79.89 -1.41 -41.88
C GLU A 721 -79.69 -1.09 -43.36
N LYS A 722 -78.79 -1.79 -44.05
CA LYS A 722 -78.61 -1.64 -45.51
C LYS A 722 -79.89 -2.00 -46.26
N VAL A 723 -80.60 -3.06 -45.85
CA VAL A 723 -81.91 -3.41 -46.39
C VAL A 723 -82.93 -2.30 -46.12
N ALA A 724 -82.93 -1.73 -44.91
CA ALA A 724 -83.83 -0.64 -44.52
C ALA A 724 -83.59 0.62 -45.38
N ALA A 725 -82.33 0.97 -45.66
CA ALA A 725 -81.97 2.10 -46.49
C ALA A 725 -82.48 1.93 -47.93
N ILE A 726 -82.33 0.74 -48.52
CA ILE A 726 -82.85 0.40 -49.85
C ILE A 726 -84.38 0.48 -49.88
N ALA A 727 -85.05 -0.05 -48.85
CA ALA A 727 -86.51 -0.08 -48.74
C ALA A 727 -87.15 1.32 -48.68
N LYS A 728 -86.44 2.35 -48.22
CA LYS A 728 -86.94 3.74 -48.18
C LYS A 728 -87.03 4.40 -49.56
N VAL A 729 -86.16 4.02 -50.51
CA VAL A 729 -86.03 4.72 -51.82
C VAL A 729 -86.77 3.99 -52.93
N PHE A 730 -86.62 2.67 -53.04
CA PHE A 730 -87.12 1.90 -54.18
C PHE A 730 -88.63 2.01 -54.44
N PRO A 731 -89.52 2.06 -53.43
CA PRO A 731 -90.96 2.09 -53.68
C PRO A 731 -91.47 3.32 -54.44
N TRP A 732 -90.75 4.45 -54.37
CA TRP A 732 -91.11 5.66 -55.11
C TRP A 732 -91.12 5.45 -56.63
N PHE A 733 -90.23 4.61 -57.15
CA PHE A 733 -90.20 4.26 -58.57
C PHE A 733 -91.49 3.54 -59.00
N PHE A 734 -91.97 2.59 -58.19
CA PHE A 734 -93.17 1.85 -58.50
C PHE A 734 -94.44 2.70 -58.42
N PHE A 735 -94.54 3.62 -57.46
CA PHE A 735 -95.66 4.56 -57.42
C PHE A 735 -95.64 5.56 -58.58
N PHE A 736 -94.45 6.03 -59.00
CA PHE A 736 -94.32 6.88 -60.18
C PHE A 736 -94.75 6.14 -61.47
N VAL A 737 -94.30 4.89 -61.64
CA VAL A 737 -94.71 4.04 -62.76
C VAL A 737 -96.22 3.76 -62.72
N ALA A 738 -96.78 3.44 -61.55
CA ALA A 738 -98.22 3.24 -61.38
C ALA A 738 -99.04 4.49 -61.74
N ALA A 739 -98.60 5.67 -61.29
CA ALA A 739 -99.25 6.94 -61.65
C ALA A 739 -99.19 7.23 -63.15
N LEU A 740 -98.04 6.96 -63.80
CA LEU A 740 -97.87 7.16 -65.23
C LEU A 740 -98.73 6.18 -66.04
N VAL A 741 -98.73 4.90 -65.69
CA VAL A 741 -99.57 3.87 -66.34
C VAL A 741 -101.06 4.18 -66.14
N ALA A 742 -101.47 4.58 -64.94
CA ALA A 742 -102.84 4.99 -64.66
C ALA A 742 -103.23 6.23 -65.46
N LEU A 743 -102.43 7.31 -65.43
CA LEU A 743 -102.70 8.55 -66.16
C LEU A 743 -102.97 8.29 -67.64
N THR A 744 -102.22 7.35 -68.21
CA THR A 744 -102.13 7.16 -69.66
C THR A 744 -103.16 6.18 -70.17
N THR A 745 -103.40 5.12 -69.39
CA THR A 745 -104.53 4.21 -69.58
C THR A 745 -105.84 4.98 -69.48
N MET A 746 -105.98 5.86 -68.49
CA MET A 746 -107.20 6.65 -68.30
C MET A 746 -107.34 7.75 -69.37
N ALA A 747 -106.27 8.45 -69.74
CA ALA A 747 -106.33 9.44 -70.82
C ALA A 747 -106.76 8.79 -72.14
N ARG A 748 -106.24 7.60 -72.47
CA ARG A 748 -106.62 6.86 -73.67
C ARG A 748 -108.07 6.38 -73.63
N MET A 749 -108.51 5.87 -72.48
CA MET A 749 -109.90 5.40 -72.29
C MET A 749 -110.91 6.56 -72.41
N VAL A 750 -110.59 7.71 -71.83
CA VAL A 750 -111.36 8.95 -71.96
C VAL A 750 -111.38 9.46 -73.41
N GLU A 751 -110.29 9.29 -74.16
CA GLU A 751 -110.23 9.64 -75.58
C GLU A 751 -111.05 8.70 -76.48
N GLU A 752 -111.07 7.39 -76.19
CA GLU A 752 -111.87 6.41 -76.92
C GLU A 752 -113.38 6.59 -76.68
N GLU A 753 -113.76 6.94 -75.45
CA GLU A 753 -115.15 7.22 -75.07
C GLU A 753 -115.54 8.70 -75.25
N ARG A 754 -114.71 9.49 -75.95
CA ARG A 754 -114.86 10.97 -76.05
C ARG A 754 -116.21 11.43 -76.59
N THR A 755 -116.76 10.75 -77.61
CA THR A 755 -118.09 11.06 -78.14
C THR A 755 -119.17 10.84 -77.08
N GLN A 756 -119.06 9.78 -76.29
CA GLN A 756 -119.99 9.48 -75.19
C GLN A 756 -119.91 10.56 -74.10
N LEU A 757 -118.70 11.02 -73.76
CA LEU A 757 -118.48 12.14 -72.84
C LEU A 757 -119.11 13.44 -73.34
N GLY A 758 -118.95 13.75 -74.64
CA GLY A 758 -119.55 14.91 -75.29
C GLY A 758 -121.08 14.90 -75.21
N THR A 759 -121.70 13.75 -75.48
CA THR A 759 -123.15 13.55 -75.36
C THR A 759 -123.64 13.73 -73.94
N LEU A 760 -122.99 13.12 -72.95
CA LEU A 760 -123.37 13.28 -71.54
C LEU A 760 -123.25 14.75 -71.09
N LYS A 761 -122.19 15.45 -71.51
CA LYS A 761 -122.01 16.87 -71.18
C LYS A 761 -123.05 17.77 -71.86
N ALA A 762 -123.46 17.45 -73.09
CA ALA A 762 -124.53 18.15 -73.81
C ALA A 762 -125.92 17.91 -73.17
N LEU A 763 -126.15 16.73 -72.61
CA LEU A 763 -127.36 16.38 -71.86
C LEU A 763 -127.42 17.02 -70.45
N GLY A 764 -126.45 17.86 -70.09
CA GLY A 764 -126.44 18.61 -68.82
C GLY A 764 -125.86 17.88 -67.62
N TYR A 765 -125.17 16.74 -67.81
CA TYR A 765 -124.51 16.06 -66.69
C TYR A 765 -123.31 16.89 -66.18
N PRO A 766 -123.17 17.08 -64.84
CA PRO A 766 -122.06 17.83 -64.29
C PRO A 766 -120.74 17.05 -64.47
N THR A 767 -119.64 17.78 -64.64
CA THR A 767 -118.31 17.22 -64.96
C THR A 767 -117.87 16.17 -63.94
N TRP A 768 -118.13 16.38 -62.65
CA TRP A 768 -117.78 15.43 -61.60
C TRP A 768 -118.55 14.11 -61.71
N ALA A 769 -119.82 14.14 -62.10
CA ALA A 769 -120.63 12.92 -62.25
C ALA A 769 -120.12 12.06 -63.42
N ILE A 770 -119.66 12.72 -64.49
CA ILE A 770 -119.02 12.03 -65.63
C ILE A 770 -117.65 11.47 -65.22
N MET A 771 -116.84 12.24 -64.48
CA MET A 771 -115.53 11.78 -63.98
C MET A 771 -115.64 10.61 -63.00
N SER A 772 -116.67 10.60 -62.16
CA SER A 772 -116.87 9.58 -61.12
C SER A 772 -116.81 8.16 -61.68
N ARG A 773 -117.32 7.92 -62.89
CA ARG A 773 -117.29 6.61 -63.55
C ARG A 773 -115.87 6.09 -63.77
N TYR A 774 -114.97 6.95 -64.20
CA TYR A 774 -113.56 6.61 -64.44
C TYR A 774 -112.77 6.52 -63.14
N VAL A 775 -113.06 7.41 -62.19
CA VAL A 775 -112.44 7.40 -60.87
C VAL A 775 -112.83 6.15 -60.09
N VAL A 776 -114.10 5.73 -60.12
CA VAL A 776 -114.57 4.49 -59.48
C VAL A 776 -113.98 3.26 -60.18
N TYR A 777 -113.90 3.25 -61.51
CA TYR A 777 -113.24 2.18 -62.26
C TYR A 777 -111.77 1.99 -61.85
N CYS A 778 -111.01 3.09 -61.83
CA CYS A 778 -109.61 3.06 -61.42
C CYS A 778 -109.47 2.75 -59.93
N GLY A 779 -110.30 3.36 -59.08
CA GLY A 779 -110.33 3.13 -57.65
C GLY A 779 -110.59 1.67 -57.28
N LEU A 780 -111.55 1.00 -57.92
CA LEU A 780 -111.80 -0.43 -57.69
C LEU A 780 -110.61 -1.29 -58.12
N ALA A 781 -109.99 -1.00 -59.28
CA ALA A 781 -108.79 -1.70 -59.73
C ALA A 781 -107.64 -1.51 -58.73
N SER A 782 -107.44 -0.27 -58.26
CA SER A 782 -106.41 0.07 -57.28
C SER A 782 -106.67 -0.56 -55.92
N VAL A 783 -107.91 -0.59 -55.40
CA VAL A 783 -108.23 -1.24 -54.11
C VAL A 783 -107.95 -2.74 -54.17
N LEU A 784 -108.40 -3.42 -55.23
CA LEU A 784 -108.08 -4.85 -55.42
C LEU A 784 -106.57 -5.08 -55.56
N GLY A 785 -105.89 -4.17 -56.27
CA GLY A 785 -104.43 -4.15 -56.36
C GLY A 785 -103.77 -3.98 -54.99
N CYS A 786 -104.25 -3.06 -54.15
CA CYS A 786 -103.70 -2.83 -52.81
C CYS A 786 -103.83 -4.07 -51.91
N VAL A 787 -105.00 -4.73 -51.91
CA VAL A 787 -105.21 -5.95 -51.11
C VAL A 787 -104.30 -7.08 -51.58
N ALA A 788 -104.26 -7.35 -52.89
CA ALA A 788 -103.40 -8.39 -53.45
C ALA A 788 -101.92 -8.07 -53.24
N GLY A 789 -101.54 -6.79 -53.42
CA GLY A 789 -100.20 -6.27 -53.23
C GLY A 789 -99.73 -6.40 -51.79
N ALA A 790 -100.50 -5.92 -50.82
CA ALA A 790 -100.15 -6.02 -49.40
C ALA A 790 -99.96 -7.49 -49.00
N PHE A 791 -100.90 -8.38 -49.35
CA PHE A 791 -100.79 -9.81 -49.02
C PHE A 791 -99.56 -10.47 -49.63
N LEU A 792 -99.30 -10.24 -50.93
CA LEU A 792 -98.11 -10.77 -51.60
C LEU A 792 -96.82 -10.14 -51.08
N GLY A 793 -96.84 -8.84 -50.76
CA GLY A 793 -95.70 -8.06 -50.29
C GLY A 793 -95.15 -8.56 -48.96
N PHE A 794 -95.99 -8.57 -47.92
CA PHE A 794 -95.59 -9.02 -46.57
C PHE A 794 -95.20 -10.50 -46.53
N LYS A 795 -95.77 -11.34 -47.41
CA LYS A 795 -95.47 -12.78 -47.40
C LYS A 795 -94.27 -13.14 -48.25
N LEU A 796 -94.14 -12.58 -49.46
CA LEU A 796 -93.15 -13.03 -50.43
C LEU A 796 -91.79 -12.36 -50.22
N LEU A 797 -91.74 -11.03 -50.08
CA LEU A 797 -90.47 -10.31 -50.06
C LEU A 797 -89.64 -10.58 -48.80
N PRO A 798 -90.18 -10.46 -47.56
CA PRO A 798 -89.42 -10.79 -46.36
C PRO A 798 -88.89 -12.22 -46.37
N ASN A 799 -89.70 -13.20 -46.79
CA ASN A 799 -89.28 -14.61 -46.85
C ASN A 799 -88.18 -14.88 -47.89
N VAL A 800 -88.20 -14.19 -49.04
CA VAL A 800 -87.15 -14.32 -50.05
C VAL A 800 -85.84 -13.72 -49.56
N ILE A 801 -85.89 -12.52 -48.97
CA ILE A 801 -84.70 -11.87 -48.41
C ILE A 801 -84.14 -12.70 -47.25
N TRP A 802 -84.99 -13.16 -46.32
CA TRP A 802 -84.57 -14.02 -45.21
C TRP A 802 -83.91 -15.31 -45.67
N ARG A 803 -84.41 -15.94 -46.74
CA ARG A 803 -83.78 -17.16 -47.28
C ARG A 803 -82.35 -16.91 -47.77
N VAL A 804 -82.09 -15.74 -48.35
CA VAL A 804 -80.72 -15.34 -48.73
C VAL A 804 -79.89 -15.07 -47.48
N TYR A 805 -80.43 -14.41 -46.48
CA TYR A 805 -79.71 -14.15 -45.23
C TYR A 805 -79.40 -15.44 -44.46
N ARG A 806 -80.29 -16.44 -44.50
CA ARG A 806 -80.05 -17.77 -43.91
C ARG A 806 -78.91 -18.57 -44.57
N THR A 807 -78.33 -18.10 -45.68
CA THR A 807 -77.09 -18.69 -46.23
C THR A 807 -75.84 -18.08 -45.60
N VAL A 808 -75.95 -16.93 -44.93
CA VAL A 808 -74.84 -16.21 -44.28
C VAL A 808 -74.97 -16.25 -42.75
N TYR A 809 -76.20 -16.39 -42.25
CA TYR A 809 -76.52 -16.43 -40.83
C TYR A 809 -77.29 -17.72 -40.48
N ARG A 810 -76.93 -18.36 -39.38
CA ARG A 810 -77.59 -19.55 -38.85
C ARG A 810 -78.71 -19.16 -37.90
N LEU A 811 -79.83 -18.73 -38.47
CA LEU A 811 -80.98 -18.20 -37.71
C LEU A 811 -82.26 -19.05 -37.90
N PRO A 812 -83.20 -18.99 -36.94
CA PRO A 812 -84.50 -19.65 -37.05
C PRO A 812 -85.37 -19.10 -38.21
N PRO A 813 -86.52 -19.72 -38.51
CA PRO A 813 -87.46 -19.22 -39.51
C PRO A 813 -87.93 -17.78 -39.22
N LEU A 814 -88.17 -16.98 -40.28
CA LEU A 814 -88.62 -15.60 -40.16
C LEU A 814 -90.00 -15.49 -39.50
N ILE A 815 -90.13 -14.60 -38.54
CA ILE A 815 -91.39 -14.12 -37.98
C ILE A 815 -91.89 -12.97 -38.86
N ALA A 816 -92.76 -13.29 -39.83
CA ALA A 816 -93.33 -12.30 -40.74
C ALA A 816 -94.64 -11.72 -40.19
N GLU A 817 -94.60 -10.47 -39.74
CA GLU A 817 -95.76 -9.82 -39.12
C GLU A 817 -96.57 -9.00 -40.14
N PHE A 818 -97.90 -9.11 -40.08
CA PHE A 818 -98.76 -8.26 -40.90
C PHE A 818 -98.89 -6.86 -40.30
N ARG A 819 -98.04 -5.93 -40.75
CA ARG A 819 -97.98 -4.55 -40.25
C ARG A 819 -99.03 -3.66 -40.91
N TRP A 820 -100.17 -3.51 -40.22
CA TRP A 820 -101.32 -2.72 -40.70
C TRP A 820 -100.98 -1.27 -41.03
N ASN A 821 -100.08 -0.64 -40.27
CA ASN A 821 -99.61 0.71 -40.51
C ASN A 821 -98.98 0.87 -41.91
N LEU A 822 -98.08 -0.03 -42.30
CA LEU A 822 -97.43 -0.04 -43.62
C LEU A 822 -98.40 -0.41 -44.73
N ALA A 823 -99.33 -1.35 -44.47
CA ALA A 823 -100.36 -1.76 -45.42
C ALA A 823 -101.29 -0.60 -45.77
N ILE A 824 -101.76 0.14 -44.76
CA ILE A 824 -102.66 1.30 -44.92
C ILE A 824 -101.91 2.45 -45.60
N LEU A 825 -100.68 2.75 -45.16
CA LEU A 825 -99.89 3.85 -45.72
C LEU A 825 -99.59 3.64 -47.21
N SER A 826 -99.10 2.45 -47.58
CA SER A 826 -98.80 2.10 -48.96
C SER A 826 -100.05 2.11 -49.85
N SER A 827 -101.16 1.58 -49.35
CA SER A 827 -102.44 1.55 -50.06
C SER A 827 -103.00 2.96 -50.27
N ALA A 828 -102.97 3.80 -49.23
CA ALA A 828 -103.40 5.19 -49.30
C ALA A 828 -102.59 5.97 -50.33
N LEU A 829 -101.27 5.83 -50.33
CA LEU A 829 -100.37 6.49 -51.28
C LEU A 829 -100.63 6.01 -52.71
N ALA A 830 -100.78 4.70 -52.93
CA ALA A 830 -101.09 4.14 -54.25
C ALA A 830 -102.44 4.61 -54.80
N LEU A 831 -103.48 4.66 -53.93
CA LEU A 831 -104.79 5.19 -54.29
C LEU A 831 -104.71 6.67 -54.64
N LEU A 832 -104.01 7.48 -53.83
CA LEU A 832 -103.81 8.91 -54.10
C LEU A 832 -103.12 9.14 -55.45
N CYS A 833 -102.05 8.40 -55.74
CA CYS A 833 -101.30 8.50 -56.99
C CYS A 833 -102.17 8.10 -58.20
N THR A 834 -102.86 6.95 -58.14
CA THR A 834 -103.65 6.45 -59.28
C THR A 834 -104.96 7.20 -59.50
N MET A 835 -105.67 7.55 -58.43
CA MET A 835 -106.89 8.36 -58.51
C MET A 835 -106.56 9.80 -58.91
N GLY A 836 -105.51 10.40 -58.35
CA GLY A 836 -105.03 11.74 -58.75
C GLY A 836 -104.66 11.80 -60.23
N ALA A 837 -103.92 10.80 -60.72
CA ALA A 837 -103.62 10.63 -62.14
C ALA A 837 -104.91 10.51 -62.99
N THR A 838 -105.89 9.75 -62.52
CA THR A 838 -107.19 9.57 -63.21
C THR A 838 -108.00 10.86 -63.26
N VAL A 839 -108.10 11.57 -62.14
CA VAL A 839 -108.77 12.88 -62.04
C VAL A 839 -108.10 13.88 -62.97
N SER A 840 -106.77 13.92 -63.01
CA SER A 840 -106.01 14.76 -63.93
C SER A 840 -106.28 14.42 -65.40
N ALA A 841 -106.26 13.13 -65.77
CA ALA A 841 -106.60 12.67 -67.11
C ALA A 841 -108.00 13.11 -67.53
N CYS A 842 -109.02 12.77 -66.74
CA CYS A 842 -110.42 13.05 -67.05
C CYS A 842 -110.71 14.55 -67.04
N GLY A 843 -110.18 15.28 -66.05
CA GLY A 843 -110.34 16.73 -65.93
C GLY A 843 -109.72 17.47 -67.11
N SER A 844 -108.57 17.01 -67.62
CA SER A 844 -107.95 17.61 -68.80
C SER A 844 -108.80 17.48 -70.06
N ALA A 845 -109.52 16.36 -70.24
CA ALA A 845 -110.39 16.14 -71.39
C ALA A 845 -111.74 16.87 -71.25
N LEU A 846 -112.31 16.91 -70.05
CA LEU A 846 -113.63 17.49 -69.79
C LEU A 846 -113.64 19.02 -69.75
N LYS A 847 -112.48 19.69 -69.77
CA LYS A 847 -112.39 21.15 -69.99
C LYS A 847 -112.86 21.57 -71.40
N GLU A 848 -112.86 20.65 -72.37
CA GLU A 848 -113.28 20.96 -73.74
C GLU A 848 -114.82 21.18 -73.86
N ARG A 849 -115.26 21.98 -74.83
CA ARG A 849 -116.69 22.27 -75.08
C ARG A 849 -117.42 21.02 -75.63
N PRO A 850 -118.71 20.78 -75.33
CA PRO A 850 -119.44 19.57 -75.75
C PRO A 850 -119.37 19.29 -77.26
N ALA A 851 -119.54 20.33 -78.09
CA ALA A 851 -119.43 20.21 -79.55
C ALA A 851 -118.03 19.79 -80.04
N ALA A 852 -116.97 20.12 -79.29
CA ALA A 852 -115.61 19.69 -79.61
C ALA A 852 -115.34 18.24 -79.19
N LEU A 853 -116.03 17.74 -78.16
CA LEU A 853 -115.94 16.35 -77.71
C LEU A 853 -116.68 15.39 -78.66
N MET A 854 -117.76 15.84 -79.30
CA MET A 854 -118.54 15.02 -80.26
C MET A 854 -117.89 14.85 -81.64
N ARG A 855 -116.82 15.60 -81.93
CA ARG A 855 -116.09 15.49 -83.20
C ARG A 855 -114.86 14.60 -83.04
N PRO A 856 -114.49 13.82 -84.07
CA PRO A 856 -113.19 13.15 -84.08
C PRO A 856 -112.09 14.20 -83.89
N ARG A 857 -111.08 13.87 -83.07
CA ARG A 857 -110.03 14.85 -82.73
C ARG A 857 -109.33 15.32 -84.02
N PRO A 858 -109.23 16.63 -84.27
CA PRO A 858 -108.42 17.11 -85.37
C PRO A 858 -106.94 16.72 -85.14
N PRO A 859 -106.21 16.28 -86.17
CA PRO A 859 -104.79 16.01 -86.02
C PRO A 859 -104.09 17.29 -85.56
N LYS A 860 -103.23 17.18 -84.53
CA LYS A 860 -102.52 18.36 -83.99
C LYS A 860 -101.69 19.03 -85.08
N VAL A 861 -101.82 20.36 -85.22
CA VAL A 861 -101.04 21.15 -86.20
C VAL A 861 -99.55 20.94 -85.92
N GLY A 862 -98.79 20.53 -86.94
CA GLY A 862 -97.36 20.28 -86.80
C GLY A 862 -96.61 21.61 -86.64
N LYS A 863 -95.86 21.78 -85.55
CA LYS A 863 -94.94 22.92 -85.37
C LYS A 863 -93.54 22.53 -85.87
N ARG A 864 -92.73 23.53 -86.28
CA ARG A 864 -91.34 23.35 -86.70
C ARG A 864 -90.53 22.59 -85.64
N VAL A 865 -89.67 21.70 -86.09
CA VAL A 865 -88.83 20.84 -85.24
C VAL A 865 -87.51 21.55 -84.93
N PHE A 866 -86.95 21.43 -83.73
CA PHE A 866 -85.67 22.08 -83.41
C PHE A 866 -84.51 21.59 -84.30
N LEU A 867 -84.52 20.31 -84.69
CA LEU A 867 -83.58 19.77 -85.68
C LEU A 867 -83.67 20.43 -87.07
N GLU A 868 -84.76 21.14 -87.41
CA GLU A 868 -84.83 21.95 -88.64
C GLU A 868 -83.90 23.17 -88.60
N ARG A 869 -83.51 23.64 -87.40
CA ARG A 869 -82.54 24.74 -87.25
C ARG A 869 -81.10 24.28 -87.47
N ILE A 870 -80.82 22.99 -87.31
CA ILE A 870 -79.50 22.39 -87.56
C ILE A 870 -79.51 21.83 -88.99
N SER A 871 -79.24 22.71 -89.97
CA SER A 871 -79.34 22.41 -91.41
C SER A 871 -78.49 21.21 -91.87
N VAL A 872 -77.33 20.99 -91.23
CA VAL A 872 -76.39 19.91 -91.55
C VAL A 872 -77.03 18.53 -91.33
N ILE A 873 -77.70 18.34 -90.19
CA ILE A 873 -78.36 17.07 -89.85
C ILE A 873 -79.68 16.94 -90.62
N TRP A 874 -80.44 18.04 -90.73
CA TRP A 874 -81.76 18.00 -91.36
C TRP A 874 -81.71 17.72 -92.86
N SER A 875 -80.73 18.27 -93.59
CA SER A 875 -80.59 18.04 -95.04
C SER A 875 -80.36 16.56 -95.37
N ARG A 876 -79.57 15.84 -94.56
CA ARG A 876 -79.21 14.42 -94.75
C ARG A 876 -80.31 13.41 -94.40
N LEU A 877 -81.39 13.81 -93.72
CA LEU A 877 -82.47 12.90 -93.36
C LEU A 877 -83.42 12.61 -94.54
N LYS A 878 -83.71 11.32 -94.78
CA LYS A 878 -84.75 10.87 -95.73
C LYS A 878 -86.13 11.40 -95.33
N PHE A 879 -87.04 11.53 -96.30
CA PHE A 879 -88.40 12.05 -96.08
C PHE A 879 -89.14 11.31 -94.96
N SER A 880 -89.01 9.98 -94.89
CA SER A 880 -89.57 9.16 -93.81
C SER A 880 -89.08 9.59 -92.43
N HIS A 881 -87.77 9.81 -92.25
CA HIS A 881 -87.20 10.27 -90.98
C HIS A 881 -87.62 11.70 -90.62
N LYS A 882 -87.68 12.60 -91.61
CA LYS A 882 -88.20 13.96 -91.42
C LYS A 882 -89.66 13.94 -90.98
N ALA A 883 -90.48 13.08 -91.59
CA ALA A 883 -91.88 12.89 -91.25
C ALA A 883 -92.03 12.27 -89.84
N THR A 884 -91.24 11.27 -89.49
CA THR A 884 -91.22 10.65 -88.16
C THR A 884 -90.79 11.63 -87.08
N ALA A 885 -89.70 12.40 -87.28
CA ALA A 885 -89.24 13.41 -86.33
C ALA A 885 -90.31 14.51 -86.09
N ARG A 886 -90.97 14.97 -87.16
CA ARG A 886 -92.13 15.88 -87.05
C ARG A 886 -93.30 15.23 -86.32
N ASN A 887 -93.58 13.95 -86.56
CA ASN A 887 -94.65 13.22 -85.87
C ASN A 887 -94.36 13.03 -84.37
N LEU A 888 -93.13 12.69 -83.98
CA LEU A 888 -92.72 12.59 -82.57
C LEU A 888 -92.91 13.92 -81.84
N ILE A 889 -92.51 15.03 -82.47
CA ILE A 889 -92.65 16.39 -81.92
C ILE A 889 -94.09 16.93 -82.05
N ARG A 890 -94.92 16.39 -82.94
CA ARG A 890 -96.37 16.66 -82.99
C ARG A 890 -97.09 16.00 -81.81
N TYR A 891 -96.68 14.80 -81.41
CA TYR A 891 -97.27 14.04 -80.31
C TYR A 891 -96.37 14.02 -79.06
N LYS A 892 -95.80 15.17 -78.67
CA LYS A 892 -94.82 15.30 -77.55
C LYS A 892 -95.25 14.61 -76.26
N ARG A 893 -96.54 14.70 -75.89
CA ARG A 893 -97.07 14.09 -74.66
C ARG A 893 -96.95 12.55 -74.71
N ASN A 894 -97.29 11.94 -75.85
CA ASN A 894 -97.19 10.49 -76.02
C ASN A 894 -95.72 10.08 -76.14
N PHE A 895 -94.91 10.86 -76.85
CA PHE A 895 -93.46 10.62 -76.94
C PHE A 895 -92.79 10.64 -75.55
N VAL A 896 -92.96 11.72 -74.78
CA VAL A 896 -92.38 11.85 -73.43
C VAL A 896 -92.91 10.75 -72.50
N MET A 897 -94.20 10.43 -72.57
CA MET A 897 -94.78 9.35 -71.80
C MET A 897 -94.16 7.98 -72.15
N THR A 898 -94.05 7.64 -73.43
CA THR A 898 -93.45 6.37 -73.87
C THR A 898 -91.96 6.33 -73.49
N VAL A 899 -91.22 7.43 -73.66
CA VAL A 899 -89.81 7.50 -73.27
C VAL A 899 -89.64 7.32 -71.76
N LEU A 900 -90.43 8.00 -70.93
CA LEU A 900 -90.35 7.84 -69.48
C LEU A 900 -90.78 6.44 -69.02
N GLY A 901 -91.80 5.86 -69.66
CA GLY A 901 -92.23 4.49 -69.37
C GLY A 901 -91.17 3.46 -69.73
N VAL A 902 -90.61 3.53 -70.95
CA VAL A 902 -89.53 2.64 -71.40
C VAL A 902 -88.27 2.86 -70.56
N ALA A 903 -87.86 4.12 -70.32
CA ALA A 903 -86.70 4.43 -69.50
C ALA A 903 -86.87 3.93 -68.07
N GLY A 904 -88.05 4.05 -67.46
CA GLY A 904 -88.34 3.52 -66.12
C GLY A 904 -88.24 2.00 -66.06
N CYS A 905 -88.83 1.28 -67.03
CA CYS A 905 -88.71 -0.17 -67.10
C CYS A 905 -87.28 -0.63 -67.37
N THR A 906 -86.56 0.04 -68.28
CA THR A 906 -85.16 -0.26 -68.59
C THR A 906 -84.27 0.03 -67.38
N ALA A 907 -84.49 1.13 -66.66
CA ALA A 907 -83.74 1.44 -65.43
C ALA A 907 -83.91 0.33 -64.40
N LEU A 908 -85.13 -0.15 -64.14
CA LEU A 908 -85.39 -1.26 -63.21
C LEU A 908 -84.69 -2.56 -63.64
N LEU A 909 -84.71 -2.88 -64.94
CA LEU A 909 -84.00 -4.06 -65.47
C LEU A 909 -82.48 -3.92 -65.32
N VAL A 910 -81.92 -2.78 -65.71
CA VAL A 910 -80.47 -2.50 -65.61
C VAL A 910 -80.03 -2.50 -64.14
N THR A 911 -80.84 -1.98 -63.21
CA THR A 911 -80.54 -2.07 -61.78
C THR A 911 -80.56 -3.52 -61.30
N GLY A 912 -81.53 -4.34 -61.75
CA GLY A 912 -81.58 -5.77 -61.39
C GLY A 912 -80.38 -6.56 -61.90
N PHE A 913 -80.00 -6.38 -63.18
CA PHE A 913 -78.81 -7.03 -63.75
C PHE A 913 -77.52 -6.45 -63.18
N GLY A 914 -77.45 -5.13 -62.98
CA GLY A 914 -76.30 -4.47 -62.38
C GLY A 914 -76.04 -4.97 -60.96
N LEU A 915 -77.09 -5.17 -60.16
CA LEU A 915 -76.96 -5.77 -58.83
C LEU A 915 -76.48 -7.22 -58.90
N ARG A 916 -77.01 -8.02 -59.84
CA ARG A 916 -76.57 -9.40 -60.06
C ARG A 916 -75.09 -9.48 -60.47
N ASP A 917 -74.68 -8.64 -61.42
CA ASP A 917 -73.31 -8.62 -61.94
C ASP A 917 -72.35 -8.08 -60.88
N SER A 918 -72.73 -7.01 -60.16
CA SER A 918 -71.94 -6.50 -59.04
C SER A 918 -71.73 -7.53 -57.94
N ILE A 919 -72.75 -8.33 -57.60
CA ILE A 919 -72.61 -9.41 -56.61
C ILE A 919 -71.74 -10.54 -57.16
N GLY A 920 -71.91 -10.91 -58.43
CA GLY A 920 -71.13 -11.98 -59.07
C GLY A 920 -69.65 -11.66 -59.23
N ASP A 921 -69.34 -10.40 -59.59
CA ASP A 921 -67.97 -9.94 -59.77
C ASP A 921 -67.30 -9.52 -58.46
N LEU A 922 -68.05 -9.29 -57.37
CA LEU A 922 -67.49 -8.87 -56.08
C LEU A 922 -66.37 -9.80 -55.60
N ALA A 923 -66.60 -11.12 -55.65
CA ALA A 923 -65.60 -12.10 -55.23
C ALA A 923 -64.37 -12.08 -56.14
N LYS A 924 -64.57 -11.98 -57.46
CA LYS A 924 -63.46 -11.85 -58.42
C LYS A 924 -62.67 -10.57 -58.20
N THR A 925 -63.31 -9.42 -58.12
CA THR A 925 -62.59 -8.17 -57.89
C THR A 925 -61.90 -8.17 -56.52
N GLN A 926 -62.54 -8.68 -55.47
CA GLN A 926 -61.94 -8.74 -54.15
C GLN A 926 -60.71 -9.65 -54.11
N PHE A 927 -60.75 -10.85 -54.71
CA PHE A 927 -59.69 -11.85 -54.60
C PHE A 927 -58.69 -11.85 -55.77
N ASP A 928 -59.10 -11.50 -56.99
CA ASP A 928 -58.20 -11.45 -58.16
C ASP A 928 -57.58 -10.05 -58.35
N GLU A 929 -58.29 -8.96 -58.00
CA GLU A 929 -57.84 -7.59 -58.31
C GLU A 929 -57.37 -6.79 -57.09
N ILE A 930 -58.04 -6.89 -55.95
CA ILE A 930 -57.74 -6.10 -54.75
C ILE A 930 -56.76 -6.85 -53.85
N THR A 931 -57.09 -8.07 -53.47
CA THR A 931 -56.28 -8.90 -52.57
C THR A 931 -55.23 -9.66 -53.36
N LYS A 932 -54.21 -8.94 -53.86
CA LYS A 932 -53.21 -9.47 -54.81
C LYS A 932 -52.12 -10.39 -54.22
N TYR A 933 -52.22 -10.74 -52.95
CA TYR A 933 -51.22 -11.61 -52.34
C TYR A 933 -51.69 -13.06 -52.42
N ASP A 934 -50.80 -13.95 -52.88
CA ASP A 934 -51.05 -15.40 -52.85
C ASP A 934 -50.84 -15.98 -51.43
N LEU A 935 -50.04 -15.28 -50.61
CA LEU A 935 -49.70 -15.65 -49.25
C LEU A 935 -49.51 -14.38 -48.40
N TYR A 936 -50.23 -14.28 -47.28
CA TYR A 936 -50.03 -13.24 -46.28
C TYR A 936 -49.40 -13.87 -45.04
N ILE A 937 -48.20 -13.38 -44.69
CA ILE A 937 -47.49 -13.79 -43.48
C ILE A 937 -47.57 -12.62 -42.51
N GLY A 938 -48.45 -12.73 -41.51
CA GLY A 938 -48.45 -11.83 -40.37
C GLY A 938 -47.31 -12.21 -39.45
N VAL A 939 -46.34 -11.31 -39.26
CA VAL A 939 -45.29 -11.47 -38.25
C VAL A 939 -45.85 -10.93 -36.94
N LYS A 940 -45.89 -11.77 -35.90
CA LYS A 940 -46.28 -11.39 -34.55
C LYS A 940 -45.22 -10.51 -33.90
#